data_AF-B1ZU86-F1
#
_entry.id   AF-B1ZU86-F1
#
_cell.length_a   1.000
_cell.length_b   1.000
_cell.length_c   1.000
_cell.angle_alpha   90.00
_cell.angle_beta   90.00
_cell.angle_gamma   90.00
#
_symmetry.space_group_name_H-M   'P 1'
#
loop_
_entity.id
_entity.type
_entity.pdbx_description
1 polymer ?
#
loop_
_entity_poly.entity_id
_entity_poly.type
_entity_poly.pdbx_seq_one_letter_code
_entity_poly.pdbx_strand_id
1 'polypeptide(L)'
;MKSRFFLINRSLRAVRPALRPAGWLACCGLLLAPWAQAQSLSTPVARTDGNSLLAHEQLLAKARRGGVDVYFVGDSIARRWGASEALYAAFLEHWNATFRGWNAGNFAWGADGLQHILWRIENGELDGVNPDVIVILAGANNVGTAIGSDAGVAALVEGVAHLIERCRYKAPSATIILTALFPSGTLAVMPTINRINAGLAALADGQTVRFLNVNSRLTDAAGALLPGMMGDGLHPTLQGYQVWADGLTPLLTELLGPREPANDHAPPPTGDPSALRPVYSPSTSPPFVPAQSLAVPVGATSGKVVGTVQAIDPDAGEVGDWLITGGTGAGVFAVNANTGQLTVAAGPLAAGSSYTLSLSTRNGFGRSAAGTVTVRVTDQPQKVTGCGYEFAADITHPNGNVYDQVLLTGPIVTIRADPGQMVRASYLDLNDDIVQIEFAGPGELTVSLAAASAPAFPQNYRQEINYVKGHATIAIAGADEATNLSVFTVGRKTAVQQSLFLEVLYDGIADLARVIIASPTRRFGGLRTADAEYWATYGDTGISAPGVRFSGPVNLHNISAREQAVPVLVTGPIDPREVEGRTIDGCVLVAGGDMAQPGGRAIEVGDVAAIYFGGGEDSHGTPLPAQQNRASFIRQRQDVTAAVVRTQ
;
A
#
# COMPACT_ATOMS: atom_id res chain seq x y z
N MET A 1 -34.86 -70.68 10.43
CA MET A 1 -35.12 -70.62 11.90
C MET A 1 -34.89 -69.19 12.36
N LYS A 2 -35.77 -68.64 13.22
CA LYS A 2 -35.51 -68.07 14.57
C LYS A 2 -34.42 -66.96 14.63
N SER A 3 -34.61 -65.75 15.17
CA SER A 3 -35.74 -64.99 15.81
C SER A 3 -35.22 -63.54 16.09
N ARG A 4 -35.91 -62.49 16.59
CA ARG A 4 -37.28 -61.87 16.64
C ARG A 4 -37.08 -60.59 17.51
N PHE A 5 -37.79 -59.45 17.46
CA PHE A 5 -38.94 -58.88 16.71
C PHE A 5 -38.56 -57.43 16.30
N PHE A 6 -39.14 -56.69 15.34
CA PHE A 6 -40.29 -56.85 14.42
C PHE A 6 -41.71 -56.42 14.91
N LEU A 7 -42.06 -55.14 14.62
CA LEU A 7 -43.39 -54.46 14.66
C LEU A 7 -43.96 -54.14 16.07
N ILE A 8 -44.58 -52.97 16.36
CA ILE A 8 -45.55 -52.05 15.70
C ILE A 8 -47.03 -52.44 15.87
N ASN A 9 -47.83 -51.50 16.40
CA ASN A 9 -49.26 -51.29 16.11
C ASN A 9 -49.54 -49.77 16.26
N ARG A 10 -50.04 -49.05 15.24
CA ARG A 10 -51.46 -48.65 15.00
C ARG A 10 -52.09 -47.82 16.15
N SER A 11 -52.83 -46.73 15.92
CA SER A 11 -53.49 -46.18 14.70
C SER A 11 -53.68 -44.63 14.85
N LEU A 12 -54.03 -43.80 13.85
CA LEU A 12 -55.30 -43.71 13.10
C LEU A 12 -55.17 -42.93 11.77
N ARG A 13 -56.28 -42.79 11.01
CA ARG A 13 -56.37 -42.12 9.70
C ARG A 13 -56.88 -40.67 9.79
N ALA A 14 -56.44 -39.82 8.85
CA ALA A 14 -57.29 -38.86 8.12
C ALA A 14 -56.67 -38.54 6.74
N VAL A 15 -57.49 -38.17 5.74
CA VAL A 15 -57.03 -37.84 4.37
C VAL A 15 -57.87 -36.70 3.80
N ARG A 16 -57.24 -35.72 3.13
CA ARG A 16 -57.86 -34.87 2.09
C ARG A 16 -56.85 -34.59 0.95
N PRO A 17 -57.30 -34.31 -0.29
CA PRO A 17 -56.44 -34.30 -1.48
C PRO A 17 -56.02 -32.89 -1.94
N ALA A 18 -55.20 -32.83 -3.00
CA ALA A 18 -54.39 -31.68 -3.38
C ALA A 18 -55.04 -30.67 -4.35
N LEU A 19 -54.48 -29.46 -4.38
CA LEU A 19 -54.48 -28.50 -5.50
C LEU A 19 -53.20 -27.62 -5.42
N ARG A 20 -52.77 -27.07 -6.56
CA ARG A 20 -51.77 -25.98 -6.71
C ARG A 20 -52.54 -24.64 -6.89
N PRO A 21 -51.94 -23.41 -6.83
CA PRO A 21 -50.49 -23.08 -6.93
C PRO A 21 -49.97 -21.99 -5.95
N ALA A 22 -48.70 -21.60 -6.16
CA ALA A 22 -48.05 -20.32 -5.84
C ALA A 22 -47.78 -19.94 -4.36
N GLY A 23 -46.64 -19.27 -4.13
CA GLY A 23 -46.20 -18.72 -2.85
C GLY A 23 -44.68 -18.83 -2.65
N TRP A 24 -43.94 -17.72 -2.79
CA TRP A 24 -42.52 -17.63 -2.39
C TRP A 24 -42.40 -17.36 -0.88
N LEU A 25 -41.36 -17.88 -0.22
CA LEU A 25 -40.53 -17.11 0.74
C LEU A 25 -39.31 -17.89 1.28
N ALA A 26 -38.20 -17.15 1.45
CA ALA A 26 -37.08 -17.37 2.37
C ALA A 26 -36.55 -18.80 2.65
N CYS A 27 -35.49 -19.19 1.94
CA CYS A 27 -34.48 -20.10 2.50
C CYS A 27 -33.41 -19.27 3.23
N CYS A 28 -33.54 -19.11 4.55
CA CYS A 28 -32.46 -18.55 5.37
C CYS A 28 -31.38 -19.62 5.58
N GLY A 29 -30.24 -19.48 4.90
CA GLY A 29 -29.06 -20.30 5.16
C GLY A 29 -28.48 -20.01 6.55
N LEU A 30 -28.22 -21.06 7.33
CA LEU A 30 -27.46 -20.97 8.57
C LEU A 30 -25.98 -20.66 8.26
N LEU A 31 -25.65 -19.37 8.23
CA LEU A 31 -24.26 -18.91 8.22
C LEU A 31 -23.61 -19.32 9.56
N LEU A 32 -22.64 -20.23 9.49
CA LEU A 32 -21.69 -20.42 10.58
C LEU A 32 -20.84 -19.15 10.68
N ALA A 33 -21.03 -18.38 11.74
CA ALA A 33 -20.17 -17.25 12.05
C ALA A 33 -18.72 -17.74 12.24
N PRO A 34 -17.71 -17.13 11.61
CA PRO A 34 -16.32 -17.44 11.90
C PRO A 34 -16.04 -17.23 13.38
N TRP A 35 -15.47 -18.24 14.04
CA TRP A 35 -14.94 -18.06 15.38
C TRP A 35 -13.69 -17.17 15.25
N ALA A 36 -13.75 -15.95 15.78
CA ALA A 36 -12.58 -15.09 15.87
C ALA A 36 -11.55 -15.74 16.80
N GLN A 37 -10.54 -16.40 16.23
CA GLN A 37 -9.39 -16.86 16.99
C GLN A 37 -8.70 -15.63 17.58
N ALA A 38 -8.42 -15.66 18.88
CA ALA A 38 -7.56 -14.65 19.49
C ALA A 38 -6.18 -14.75 18.84
N GLN A 39 -5.80 -13.71 18.11
CA GLN A 39 -4.56 -13.67 17.34
C GLN A 39 -3.36 -13.68 18.30
N SER A 40 -2.38 -14.55 18.06
CA SER A 40 -1.28 -14.73 19.02
C SER A 40 -0.41 -13.48 19.12
N LEU A 41 0.02 -13.14 20.33
CA LEU A 41 0.98 -12.05 20.57
C LEU A 41 2.39 -12.37 20.04
N SER A 42 2.66 -13.64 19.72
CA SER A 42 3.86 -14.09 18.98
C SER A 42 3.70 -14.05 17.46
N THR A 43 2.52 -13.75 16.92
CA THR A 43 2.32 -13.59 15.46
C THR A 43 2.69 -12.17 15.03
N PRO A 44 3.61 -11.98 14.07
CA PRO A 44 3.92 -10.67 13.49
C PRO A 44 2.70 -10.08 12.76
N VAL A 45 2.40 -8.80 13.00
CA VAL A 45 1.29 -8.07 12.36
C VAL A 45 1.75 -6.66 11.95
N ALA A 46 1.62 -6.33 10.67
CA ALA A 46 1.92 -5.00 10.16
C ALA A 46 1.02 -3.91 10.76
N ARG A 47 1.54 -2.70 10.93
CA ARG A 47 0.71 -1.50 11.10
C ARG A 47 0.00 -1.20 9.77
N THR A 48 -1.25 -0.73 9.83
CA THR A 48 -2.06 -0.42 8.64
C THR A 48 -2.32 1.08 8.45
N ASP A 49 -1.96 1.91 9.43
CA ASP A 49 -2.00 3.36 9.28
C ASP A 49 -0.77 3.88 8.51
N GLY A 50 -0.98 4.80 7.57
CA GLY A 50 0.07 5.28 6.68
C GLY A 50 1.24 5.94 7.41
N ASN A 51 1.01 6.60 8.56
CA ASN A 51 2.09 7.24 9.32
C ASN A 51 3.07 6.21 9.90
N SER A 52 2.58 5.06 10.34
CA SER A 52 3.43 3.96 10.81
C SER A 52 4.14 3.22 9.67
N LEU A 53 3.56 3.16 8.47
CA LEU A 53 4.21 2.60 7.27
C LEU A 53 5.37 3.51 6.82
N LEU A 54 5.15 4.82 6.72
CA LEU A 54 6.20 5.80 6.43
C LEU A 54 7.31 5.79 7.51
N ALA A 55 6.94 5.56 8.78
CA ALA A 55 7.92 5.42 9.84
C ALA A 55 8.78 4.16 9.69
N HIS A 56 8.18 3.02 9.32
CA HIS A 56 8.91 1.79 9.01
C HIS A 56 9.89 2.01 7.85
N GLU A 57 9.47 2.67 6.76
CA GLU A 57 10.34 3.02 5.62
C GLU A 57 11.51 3.93 6.04
N GLN A 58 11.27 4.94 6.88
CA GLN A 58 12.32 5.79 7.45
C GLN A 58 13.27 5.02 8.39
N LEU A 59 12.77 4.03 9.15
CA LEU A 59 13.59 3.17 9.99
C LEU A 59 14.39 2.15 9.16
N LEU A 60 13.87 1.65 8.05
CA LEU A 60 14.65 0.85 7.08
C LEU A 60 15.78 1.68 6.43
N ALA A 61 15.51 2.94 6.08
CA ALA A 61 16.56 3.85 5.61
C ALA A 61 17.62 4.14 6.70
N LYS A 62 17.19 4.25 7.96
CA LYS A 62 18.06 4.41 9.13
C LYS A 62 18.96 3.19 9.36
N ALA A 63 18.40 1.98 9.24
CA ALA A 63 19.14 0.72 9.33
C ALA A 63 20.24 0.63 8.25
N ARG A 64 19.86 0.89 6.99
CA ARG A 64 20.78 0.86 5.83
C ARG A 64 21.90 1.89 5.90
N ARG A 65 21.76 2.96 6.68
CA ARG A 65 22.79 3.98 6.90
C ARG A 65 23.92 3.50 7.82
N GLY A 66 23.68 2.47 8.64
CA GLY A 66 24.65 1.96 9.62
C GLY A 66 25.00 2.99 10.72
N GLY A 67 26.12 2.73 11.43
CA GLY A 67 26.55 3.54 12.56
C GLY A 67 25.66 3.39 13.79
N VAL A 68 25.26 2.16 14.11
CA VAL A 68 24.38 1.84 15.25
C VAL A 68 24.97 0.71 16.08
N ASP A 69 25.63 1.06 17.17
CA ASP A 69 26.23 0.08 18.09
C ASP A 69 25.26 -0.26 19.23
N VAL A 70 24.40 0.69 19.60
CA VAL A 70 23.26 0.49 20.52
C VAL A 70 21.94 0.68 19.77
N TYR A 71 21.22 -0.41 19.53
CA TYR A 71 19.92 -0.44 18.85
C TYR A 71 18.77 -0.46 19.87
N PHE A 72 18.02 0.63 19.99
CA PHE A 72 16.83 0.70 20.84
C PHE A 72 15.58 0.31 20.06
N VAL A 73 14.80 -0.64 20.58
CA VAL A 73 13.51 -1.04 20.01
C VAL A 73 12.42 -1.07 21.09
N GLY A 74 11.25 -0.56 20.73
CA GLY A 74 10.12 -0.47 21.65
C GLY A 74 8.96 0.36 21.11
N ASP A 75 8.15 0.83 22.06
CA ASP A 75 6.94 1.59 21.79
C ASP A 75 7.08 3.12 22.02
N SER A 76 5.97 3.84 22.26
CA SER A 76 5.97 5.29 22.49
C SER A 76 6.81 5.73 23.69
N ILE A 77 7.04 4.88 24.68
CA ILE A 77 7.91 5.17 25.82
C ILE A 77 9.36 5.34 25.35
N ALA A 78 9.83 4.45 24.46
CA ALA A 78 11.17 4.50 23.90
C ALA A 78 11.28 5.53 22.75
N ARG A 79 10.25 5.69 21.89
CA ARG A 79 10.25 6.68 20.79
C ARG A 79 10.45 8.10 21.34
N ARG A 80 9.59 8.54 22.27
CA ARG A 80 9.53 9.94 22.74
C ARG A 80 10.84 10.48 23.31
N TRP A 81 11.77 9.61 23.72
CA TRP A 81 13.08 10.03 24.21
C TRP A 81 14.03 10.49 23.08
N GLY A 82 14.10 9.76 21.98
CA GLY A 82 15.03 10.02 20.86
C GLY A 82 14.39 10.61 19.60
N ALA A 83 13.19 11.21 19.75
CA ALA A 83 12.36 11.69 18.65
C ALA A 83 12.65 13.15 18.27
N SER A 84 12.52 13.50 16.98
CA SER A 84 12.98 14.81 16.44
C SER A 84 11.92 15.92 16.41
N GLU A 85 10.68 15.65 16.80
CA GLU A 85 9.60 16.64 16.85
C GLU A 85 9.91 17.73 17.90
N ALA A 86 9.59 19.00 17.59
CA ALA A 86 9.90 20.13 18.46
C ALA A 86 9.32 20.01 19.89
N LEU A 87 8.19 19.31 20.06
CA LEU A 87 7.58 19.06 21.38
C LEU A 87 8.34 18.03 22.24
N TYR A 88 9.28 17.29 21.65
CA TYR A 88 10.19 16.36 22.33
C TYR A 88 11.64 16.87 22.38
N ALA A 89 11.93 18.11 21.93
CA ALA A 89 13.29 18.63 21.80
C ALA A 89 14.12 18.52 23.10
N ALA A 90 13.52 18.77 24.27
CA ALA A 90 14.19 18.60 25.57
C ALA A 90 14.48 17.13 25.92
N PHE A 91 13.63 16.18 25.48
CA PHE A 91 13.91 14.75 25.62
C PHE A 91 15.05 14.33 24.68
N LEU A 92 15.08 14.83 23.45
CA LEU A 92 16.17 14.58 22.50
C LEU A 92 17.50 15.19 22.98
N GLU A 93 17.47 16.37 23.61
CA GLU A 93 18.65 16.94 24.29
C GLU A 93 19.14 15.99 25.41
N HIS A 94 18.23 15.46 26.24
CA HIS A 94 18.55 14.47 27.27
C HIS A 94 19.05 13.13 26.70
N TRP A 95 18.51 12.66 25.57
CA TRP A 95 19.00 11.49 24.82
C TRP A 95 20.45 11.69 24.38
N ASN A 96 20.72 12.82 23.72
CA ASN A 96 22.07 13.18 23.25
C ASN A 96 23.04 13.36 24.42
N ALA A 97 22.61 14.00 25.51
CA ALA A 97 23.40 14.16 26.73
C ALA A 97 23.70 12.83 27.45
N THR A 98 22.87 11.79 27.23
CA THR A 98 23.06 10.43 27.77
C THR A 98 23.97 9.60 26.86
N PHE A 99 23.54 9.34 25.62
CA PHE A 99 24.05 8.24 24.79
C PHE A 99 25.07 8.64 23.71
N ARG A 100 25.30 9.94 23.47
CA ARG A 100 26.22 10.38 22.42
C ARG A 100 27.66 9.94 22.75
N GLY A 101 28.29 9.24 21.81
CA GLY A 101 29.55 8.52 21.98
C GLY A 101 29.41 7.00 22.16
N TRP A 102 28.20 6.45 21.94
CA TRP A 102 27.92 5.01 21.81
C TRP A 102 27.05 4.68 20.58
N ASN A 103 26.97 5.59 19.60
CA ASN A 103 26.28 5.33 18.32
C ASN A 103 24.83 4.81 18.50
N ALA A 104 24.06 5.46 19.37
CA ALA A 104 22.76 4.95 19.80
C ALA A 104 21.63 5.30 18.82
N GLY A 105 21.17 4.29 18.08
CA GLY A 105 20.05 4.38 17.13
C GLY A 105 18.72 4.03 17.78
N ASN A 106 17.75 4.95 17.73
CA ASN A 106 16.38 4.71 18.20
C ASN A 106 15.47 4.23 17.05
N PHE A 107 14.91 3.03 17.20
CA PHE A 107 13.99 2.33 16.28
C PHE A 107 12.66 1.96 16.99
N ALA A 108 12.25 2.75 17.99
CA ALA A 108 10.97 2.59 18.66
C ALA A 108 9.85 3.40 17.95
N TRP A 109 8.62 2.90 18.01
CA TRP A 109 7.48 3.53 17.31
C TRP A 109 6.24 3.74 18.19
N GLY A 110 5.41 4.73 17.83
CA GLY A 110 4.28 5.18 18.64
C GLY A 110 3.12 4.17 18.66
N ALA A 111 2.58 3.89 19.84
CA ALA A 111 1.45 2.96 20.04
C ALA A 111 1.66 1.52 19.53
N ASP A 112 2.93 1.10 19.35
CA ASP A 112 3.27 -0.25 18.97
C ASP A 112 2.96 -1.25 20.08
N GLY A 113 2.04 -2.18 19.81
CA GLY A 113 2.00 -3.48 20.48
C GLY A 113 3.08 -4.42 19.96
N LEU A 114 3.47 -5.40 20.77
CA LEU A 114 4.52 -6.41 20.54
C LEU A 114 4.49 -7.06 19.15
N GLN A 115 3.30 -7.37 18.63
CA GLN A 115 3.10 -7.97 17.31
C GLN A 115 3.61 -7.11 16.15
N HIS A 116 3.59 -5.78 16.29
CA HIS A 116 4.10 -4.85 15.28
C HIS A 116 5.62 -4.69 15.38
N ILE A 117 6.16 -4.71 16.61
CA ILE A 117 7.60 -4.72 16.85
C ILE A 117 8.24 -5.98 16.23
N LEU A 118 7.62 -7.15 16.45
CA LEU A 118 7.99 -8.40 15.79
C LEU A 118 8.00 -8.24 14.26
N TRP A 119 6.92 -7.70 13.69
CA TRP A 119 6.83 -7.49 12.24
C TRP A 119 7.91 -6.54 11.69
N ARG A 120 8.18 -5.40 12.35
CA ARG A 120 9.23 -4.45 11.95
C ARG A 120 10.64 -5.06 11.99
N ILE A 121 10.94 -5.85 13.02
CA ILE A 121 12.20 -6.60 13.12
C ILE A 121 12.32 -7.63 11.99
N GLU A 122 11.25 -8.37 11.69
CA GLU A 122 11.25 -9.36 10.60
C GLU A 122 11.41 -8.71 9.22
N ASN A 123 10.76 -7.58 8.96
CA ASN A 123 10.72 -6.91 7.65
C ASN A 123 11.86 -5.91 7.41
N GLY A 124 12.87 -5.89 8.30
CA GLY A 124 14.22 -5.46 7.92
C GLY A 124 14.91 -4.42 8.80
N GLU A 125 14.26 -3.89 9.85
CA GLU A 125 14.85 -2.78 10.63
C GLU A 125 16.12 -3.14 11.39
N LEU A 126 16.37 -4.44 11.62
CA LEU A 126 17.60 -4.96 12.23
C LEU A 126 18.56 -5.63 11.21
N ASP A 127 18.16 -5.77 9.94
CA ASP A 127 18.95 -6.51 8.96
C ASP A 127 20.19 -5.73 8.51
N GLY A 128 21.36 -6.33 8.70
CA GLY A 128 22.65 -5.71 8.35
C GLY A 128 23.13 -4.62 9.32
N VAL A 129 22.35 -4.27 10.35
CA VAL A 129 22.73 -3.24 11.34
C VAL A 129 23.88 -3.70 12.23
N ASN A 130 23.87 -4.99 12.63
CA ASN A 130 24.91 -5.63 13.47
C ASN A 130 25.31 -4.87 14.75
N PRO A 131 24.37 -4.40 15.60
CA PRO A 131 24.70 -3.71 16.84
C PRO A 131 25.37 -4.63 17.87
N ASP A 132 26.20 -4.07 18.74
CA ASP A 132 26.77 -4.76 19.91
C ASP A 132 25.77 -4.88 21.07
N VAL A 133 24.83 -3.92 21.20
CA VAL A 133 23.79 -3.93 22.23
C VAL A 133 22.41 -3.66 21.64
N ILE A 134 21.41 -4.44 22.06
CA ILE A 134 19.99 -4.21 21.73
C ILE A 134 19.22 -3.89 23.02
N VAL A 135 18.62 -2.72 23.11
CA VAL A 135 17.78 -2.32 24.25
C VAL A 135 16.30 -2.51 23.89
N ILE A 136 15.61 -3.40 24.60
CA ILE A 136 14.20 -3.73 24.37
C ILE A 136 13.33 -3.13 25.48
N LEU A 137 12.30 -2.36 25.11
CA LEU A 137 11.15 -2.04 25.95
C LEU A 137 9.87 -2.26 25.14
N ALA A 138 9.28 -3.46 25.26
CA ALA A 138 8.19 -3.90 24.40
C ALA A 138 7.02 -4.48 25.22
N GLY A 139 5.80 -4.06 24.89
CA GLY A 139 4.57 -4.67 25.39
C GLY A 139 3.66 -3.77 26.23
N ALA A 140 4.01 -2.50 26.51
CA ALA A 140 3.19 -1.64 27.35
C ALA A 140 1.77 -1.43 26.75
N ASN A 141 1.68 -1.22 25.44
CA ASN A 141 0.41 -1.09 24.71
C ASN A 141 -0.43 -2.39 24.67
N ASN A 142 0.15 -3.55 25.02
CA ASN A 142 -0.60 -4.80 25.15
C ASN A 142 -1.26 -4.95 26.53
N VAL A 143 -0.81 -4.22 27.57
CA VAL A 143 -1.33 -4.32 28.95
C VAL A 143 -2.66 -3.55 29.13
N GLY A 144 -3.63 -3.87 28.27
CA GLY A 144 -5.02 -3.45 28.39
C GLY A 144 -5.91 -4.49 29.09
N THR A 145 -7.22 -4.35 28.92
CA THR A 145 -8.25 -5.21 29.54
C THR A 145 -8.18 -6.69 29.17
N ALA A 146 -7.42 -7.07 28.13
CA ALA A 146 -7.26 -8.46 27.69
C ALA A 146 -6.20 -9.27 28.45
N ILE A 147 -5.19 -8.63 29.05
CA ILE A 147 -3.99 -9.32 29.59
C ILE A 147 -4.06 -9.59 31.11
N GLY A 148 -5.15 -9.20 31.79
CA GLY A 148 -5.36 -9.46 33.23
C GLY A 148 -5.52 -10.94 33.64
N SER A 149 -5.31 -11.90 32.73
CA SER A 149 -5.38 -13.34 33.00
C SER A 149 -4.00 -14.00 32.93
N ASP A 150 -3.84 -15.13 33.63
CA ASP A 150 -2.61 -15.93 33.64
C ASP A 150 -2.14 -16.32 32.23
N ALA A 151 -3.07 -16.67 31.35
CA ALA A 151 -2.78 -16.97 29.95
C ALA A 151 -2.36 -15.73 29.15
N GLY A 152 -2.95 -14.56 29.42
CA GLY A 152 -2.55 -13.29 28.79
C GLY A 152 -1.14 -12.85 29.19
N VAL A 153 -0.79 -13.00 30.47
CA VAL A 153 0.57 -12.74 30.98
C VAL A 153 1.56 -13.71 30.34
N ALA A 154 1.24 -15.01 30.28
CA ALA A 154 2.10 -16.01 29.64
C ALA A 154 2.33 -15.72 28.15
N ALA A 155 1.27 -15.44 27.39
CA ALA A 155 1.36 -15.15 25.95
C ALA A 155 2.18 -13.88 25.64
N LEU A 156 2.16 -12.87 26.53
CA LEU A 156 3.00 -11.69 26.37
C LEU A 156 4.49 -12.00 26.61
N VAL A 157 4.79 -12.77 27.66
CA VAL A 157 6.17 -13.20 27.97
C VAL A 157 6.71 -14.13 26.87
N GLU A 158 5.88 -15.02 26.34
CA GLU A 158 6.20 -15.88 25.18
C GLU A 158 6.49 -15.05 23.92
N GLY A 159 5.66 -14.05 23.61
CA GLY A 159 5.92 -13.14 22.48
C GLY A 159 7.21 -12.32 22.63
N VAL A 160 7.58 -11.92 23.86
CA VAL A 160 8.85 -11.22 24.11
C VAL A 160 10.04 -12.19 24.06
N ALA A 161 9.88 -13.43 24.49
CA ALA A 161 10.88 -14.48 24.25
C ALA A 161 11.10 -14.68 22.75
N HIS A 162 10.04 -14.71 21.95
CA HIS A 162 10.16 -14.79 20.49
C HIS A 162 10.83 -13.55 19.89
N LEU A 163 10.54 -12.34 20.38
CA LEU A 163 11.26 -11.13 19.95
C LEU A 163 12.77 -11.23 20.24
N ILE A 164 13.15 -11.77 21.39
CA ILE A 164 14.55 -12.05 21.74
C ILE A 164 15.18 -13.08 20.80
N GLU A 165 14.46 -14.12 20.37
CA GLU A 165 14.91 -15.07 19.35
C GLU A 165 15.13 -14.40 17.98
N ARG A 166 14.20 -13.55 17.52
CA ARG A 166 14.34 -12.84 16.23
C ARG A 166 15.49 -11.83 16.26
N CYS A 167 15.70 -11.13 17.38
CA CYS A 167 16.86 -10.28 17.60
C CYS A 167 18.17 -11.07 17.57
N ARG A 168 18.28 -12.17 18.33
CA ARG A 168 19.46 -13.06 18.33
C ARG A 168 19.73 -13.70 16.96
N TYR A 169 18.70 -13.98 16.16
CA TYR A 169 18.86 -14.52 14.82
C TYR A 169 19.46 -13.48 13.84
N LYS A 170 19.03 -12.21 13.93
CA LYS A 170 19.49 -11.13 13.03
C LYS A 170 20.79 -10.46 13.48
N ALA A 171 21.07 -10.46 14.78
CA ALA A 171 22.26 -9.90 15.40
C ALA A 171 22.83 -10.87 16.46
N PRO A 172 23.52 -11.94 16.05
CA PRO A 172 23.93 -13.03 16.95
C PRO A 172 25.05 -12.67 17.94
N SER A 173 25.78 -11.58 17.71
CA SER A 173 26.80 -11.05 18.62
C SER A 173 26.22 -10.13 19.71
N ALA A 174 24.99 -9.65 19.54
CA ALA A 174 24.46 -8.57 20.36
C ALA A 174 24.08 -9.01 21.78
N THR A 175 24.46 -8.21 22.77
CA THR A 175 23.93 -8.33 24.13
C THR A 175 22.59 -7.62 24.24
N ILE A 176 21.54 -8.32 24.67
CA ILE A 176 20.20 -7.75 24.82
C ILE A 176 20.02 -7.21 26.25
N ILE A 177 19.69 -5.93 26.38
CA ILE A 177 19.19 -5.33 27.62
C ILE A 177 17.65 -5.31 27.57
N LEU A 178 17.02 -6.23 28.28
CA LEU A 178 15.57 -6.33 28.39
C LEU A 178 15.09 -5.42 29.52
N THR A 179 14.44 -4.32 29.18
CA THR A 179 13.89 -3.37 30.17
C THR A 179 12.53 -3.86 30.67
N ALA A 180 12.32 -3.79 31.98
CA ALA A 180 11.02 -4.02 32.61
C ALA A 180 9.95 -3.04 32.09
N LEU A 181 8.70 -3.49 31.95
CA LEU A 181 7.57 -2.59 31.73
C LEU A 181 7.46 -1.61 32.91
N PHE A 182 7.38 -0.32 32.60
CA PHE A 182 7.32 0.73 33.62
C PHE A 182 5.97 0.74 34.37
N PRO A 183 5.93 1.32 35.58
CA PRO A 183 4.71 1.41 36.36
C PRO A 183 3.69 2.35 35.71
N SER A 184 2.40 1.99 35.79
CA SER A 184 1.31 2.85 35.34
C SER A 184 0.66 3.58 36.52
N GLY A 185 0.20 4.81 36.28
CA GLY A 185 -0.69 5.54 37.19
C GLY A 185 -2.04 4.82 37.42
N THR A 186 -2.41 3.88 36.54
CA THR A 186 -3.56 2.99 36.75
C THR A 186 -3.17 1.87 37.71
N LEU A 187 -3.22 2.13 39.02
CA LEU A 187 -2.83 1.19 40.09
C LEU A 187 -3.45 -0.21 39.96
N ALA A 188 -4.67 -0.32 39.43
CA ALA A 188 -5.34 -1.62 39.20
C ALA A 188 -4.61 -2.54 38.20
N VAL A 189 -3.73 -2.00 37.35
CA VAL A 189 -2.95 -2.73 36.33
C VAL A 189 -1.57 -3.15 36.87
N MET A 190 -1.10 -2.54 37.96
CA MET A 190 0.22 -2.83 38.55
C MET A 190 0.45 -4.31 38.94
N PRO A 191 -0.52 -5.07 39.47
CA PRO A 191 -0.34 -6.51 39.70
C PRO A 191 -0.01 -7.27 38.40
N THR A 192 -0.63 -6.91 37.27
CA THR A 192 -0.38 -7.51 35.96
C THR A 192 1.02 -7.15 35.45
N ILE A 193 1.40 -5.86 35.53
CA ILE A 193 2.75 -5.37 35.16
C ILE A 193 3.83 -6.10 35.98
N ASN A 194 3.64 -6.25 37.30
CA ASN A 194 4.59 -6.93 38.17
C ASN A 194 4.73 -8.43 37.82
N ARG A 195 3.63 -9.10 37.44
CA ARG A 195 3.67 -10.50 36.96
C ARG A 195 4.36 -10.64 35.61
N ILE A 196 4.11 -9.74 34.67
CA ILE A 196 4.81 -9.68 33.38
C ILE A 196 6.31 -9.50 33.63
N ASN A 197 6.70 -8.51 34.44
CA ASN A 197 8.09 -8.22 34.76
C ASN A 197 8.82 -9.38 35.46
N ALA A 198 8.13 -10.17 36.28
CA ALA A 198 8.69 -11.40 36.85
C ALA A 198 8.95 -12.48 35.76
N GLY A 199 8.07 -12.58 34.76
CA GLY A 199 8.28 -13.44 33.59
C GLY A 199 9.42 -12.95 32.69
N LEU A 200 9.49 -11.65 32.41
CA LEU A 200 10.58 -11.02 31.64
C LEU A 200 11.94 -11.20 32.34
N ALA A 201 11.99 -11.07 33.66
CA ALA A 201 13.20 -11.36 34.44
C ALA A 201 13.70 -12.80 34.28
N ALA A 202 12.78 -13.76 34.09
CA ALA A 202 13.11 -15.17 33.89
C ALA A 202 13.60 -15.50 32.46
N LEU A 203 13.49 -14.56 31.51
CA LEU A 203 14.08 -14.69 30.17
C LEU A 203 15.57 -14.29 30.12
N ALA A 204 16.09 -13.68 31.19
CA ALA A 204 17.46 -13.20 31.27
C ALA A 204 18.43 -14.26 31.82
N ASP A 205 19.53 -14.48 31.10
CA ASP A 205 20.64 -15.34 31.52
C ASP A 205 21.73 -14.58 32.30
N GLY A 206 21.60 -13.24 32.39
CA GLY A 206 22.54 -12.33 33.06
C GLY A 206 23.79 -11.99 32.25
N GLN A 207 23.97 -12.62 31.09
CA GLN A 207 25.14 -12.52 30.21
C GLN A 207 24.76 -11.93 28.85
N THR A 208 24.04 -12.69 28.01
CA THR A 208 23.62 -12.30 26.66
C THR A 208 22.21 -11.70 26.63
N VAL A 209 21.38 -11.98 27.64
CA VAL A 209 20.14 -11.24 27.94
C VAL A 209 20.21 -10.79 29.39
N ARG A 210 20.26 -9.47 29.61
CA ARG A 210 20.40 -8.82 30.92
C ARG A 210 19.12 -8.04 31.22
N PHE A 211 18.46 -8.35 32.34
CA PHE A 211 17.21 -7.69 32.72
C PHE A 211 17.46 -6.39 33.50
N LEU A 212 16.91 -5.28 33.03
CA LEU A 212 16.98 -3.97 33.69
C LEU A 212 15.61 -3.57 34.26
N ASN A 213 15.53 -3.44 35.58
CA ASN A 213 14.32 -2.97 36.27
C ASN A 213 14.66 -1.75 37.14
N VAL A 214 14.14 -0.58 36.77
CA VAL A 214 14.31 0.69 37.49
C VAL A 214 13.08 1.11 38.29
N ASN A 215 12.04 0.27 38.34
CA ASN A 215 10.71 0.65 38.84
C ASN A 215 10.73 1.07 40.32
N SER A 216 11.64 0.54 41.14
CA SER A 216 11.85 0.96 42.54
C SER A 216 12.36 2.39 42.73
N ARG A 217 12.74 3.07 41.64
CA ARG A 217 13.02 4.52 41.60
C ARG A 217 11.91 5.34 40.94
N LEU A 218 10.89 4.68 40.36
CA LEU A 218 9.73 5.31 39.72
C LEU A 218 8.47 5.28 40.61
N THR A 219 8.39 4.34 41.56
CA THR A 219 7.26 4.20 42.50
C THR A 219 7.70 4.18 43.96
N ASP A 220 6.76 4.46 44.86
CA ASP A 220 6.89 4.22 46.29
C ASP A 220 6.77 2.71 46.65
N ALA A 221 6.81 2.41 47.95
CA ALA A 221 6.69 1.05 48.48
C ALA A 221 5.28 0.43 48.33
N ALA A 222 4.26 1.21 47.97
CA ALA A 222 2.92 0.72 47.63
C ALA A 222 2.72 0.51 46.11
N GLY A 223 3.72 0.85 45.29
CA GLY A 223 3.66 0.78 43.83
C GLY A 223 2.97 2.00 43.18
N ALA A 224 2.75 3.09 43.92
CA ALA A 224 2.23 4.33 43.37
C ALA A 224 3.37 5.17 42.77
N LEU A 225 3.12 5.81 41.62
CA LEU A 225 4.12 6.64 40.93
C LEU A 225 4.60 7.79 41.83
N LEU A 226 5.92 7.97 41.90
CA LEU A 226 6.50 9.11 42.60
C LEU A 226 6.19 10.41 41.83
N PRO A 227 5.97 11.54 42.54
CA PRO A 227 5.66 12.82 41.90
C PRO A 227 6.72 13.21 40.85
N GLY A 228 6.25 13.60 39.67
CA GLY A 228 7.10 14.04 38.56
C GLY A 228 7.65 12.94 37.65
N MET A 229 7.50 11.64 37.96
CA MET A 229 8.12 10.57 37.16
C MET A 229 7.48 10.34 35.78
N MET A 230 6.14 10.34 35.71
CA MET A 230 5.37 10.20 34.46
C MET A 230 4.50 11.43 34.22
N GLY A 231 4.39 11.88 32.97
CA GLY A 231 3.62 13.08 32.63
C GLY A 231 2.10 12.85 32.54
N ASP A 232 1.70 11.68 32.01
CA ASP A 232 0.31 11.27 31.78
C ASP A 232 -0.04 9.95 32.50
N GLY A 233 0.84 9.48 33.39
CA GLY A 233 0.70 8.18 34.06
C GLY A 233 1.13 6.96 33.24
N LEU A 234 1.70 7.16 32.04
CA LEU A 234 2.29 6.11 31.20
C LEU A 234 3.68 6.50 30.66
N HIS A 235 3.84 7.72 30.17
CA HIS A 235 5.08 8.18 29.53
C HIS A 235 5.98 8.94 30.52
N PRO A 236 7.28 8.64 30.57
CA PRO A 236 8.23 9.33 31.43
C PRO A 236 8.33 10.83 31.16
N THR A 237 8.60 11.59 32.21
CA THR A 237 9.16 12.95 32.09
C THR A 237 10.69 12.87 31.94
N LEU A 238 11.38 14.01 31.84
CA LEU A 238 12.85 14.07 31.97
C LEU A 238 13.36 13.37 33.24
N GLN A 239 12.64 13.46 34.36
CA GLN A 239 13.03 12.81 35.61
C GLN A 239 12.90 11.29 35.53
N GLY A 240 11.82 10.78 34.89
CA GLY A 240 11.66 9.36 34.63
C GLY A 240 12.66 8.81 33.61
N TYR A 241 13.00 9.59 32.57
CA TYR A 241 14.05 9.22 31.62
C TYR A 241 15.44 9.22 32.26
N GLN A 242 15.76 10.16 33.16
CA GLN A 242 17.01 10.14 33.94
C GLN A 242 17.12 8.85 34.79
N VAL A 243 16.02 8.42 35.42
CA VAL A 243 15.97 7.15 36.17
C VAL A 243 16.25 5.93 35.27
N TRP A 244 15.82 5.93 34.01
CA TRP A 244 16.16 4.88 33.04
C TRP A 244 17.61 5.00 32.55
N ALA A 245 18.09 6.23 32.28
CA ALA A 245 19.47 6.52 31.91
C ALA A 245 20.48 6.05 32.98
N ASP A 246 20.19 6.30 34.26
CA ASP A 246 20.99 5.82 35.41
C ASP A 246 21.08 4.29 35.46
N GLY A 247 20.08 3.58 34.95
CA GLY A 247 20.03 2.12 34.89
C GLY A 247 20.75 1.55 33.66
N LEU A 248 20.66 2.22 32.51
CA LEU A 248 21.33 1.82 31.26
C LEU A 248 22.82 2.15 31.27
N THR A 249 23.21 3.33 31.78
CA THR A 249 24.58 3.87 31.68
C THR A 249 25.65 2.91 32.23
N PRO A 250 25.50 2.25 33.39
CA PRO A 250 26.47 1.28 33.88
C PRO A 250 26.60 0.05 32.98
N LEU A 251 25.47 -0.45 32.46
CA LEU A 251 25.44 -1.64 31.58
C LEU A 251 26.10 -1.35 30.23
N LEU A 252 25.82 -0.17 29.64
CA LEU A 252 26.46 0.27 28.40
C LEU A 252 27.95 0.54 28.60
N THR A 253 28.35 1.12 29.74
CA THR A 253 29.78 1.33 30.07
C THR A 253 30.52 0.01 30.29
N GLU A 254 29.86 -1.02 30.83
CA GLU A 254 30.42 -2.37 31.00
C GLU A 254 30.58 -3.10 29.66
N LEU A 255 29.63 -2.95 28.73
CA LEU A 255 29.61 -3.67 27.45
C LEU A 255 30.43 -2.98 26.34
N LEU A 256 30.43 -1.65 26.29
CA LEU A 256 31.03 -0.84 25.21
C LEU A 256 32.20 0.03 25.67
N GLY A 257 32.49 0.07 26.97
CA GLY A 257 33.46 1.01 27.54
C GLY A 257 32.93 2.44 27.67
N PRO A 258 33.79 3.41 28.03
CA PRO A 258 33.39 4.80 28.22
C PRO A 258 32.98 5.44 26.88
N ARG A 259 31.86 6.17 26.88
CA ARG A 259 31.38 6.92 25.71
C ARG A 259 32.44 7.88 25.15
N GLU A 260 32.50 8.01 23.82
CA GLU A 260 33.38 8.95 23.11
C GLU A 260 32.59 9.99 22.30
N PRO A 261 32.07 11.08 22.90
CA PRO A 261 31.21 12.05 22.19
C PRO A 261 31.88 12.79 21.02
N ALA A 262 33.19 12.66 20.82
CA ALA A 262 33.87 13.17 19.63
C ALA A 262 33.69 12.27 18.40
N ASN A 263 33.47 10.97 18.61
CA ASN A 263 33.43 9.93 17.58
C ASN A 263 32.03 9.28 17.46
N ASP A 264 30.98 10.08 17.62
CA ASP A 264 29.61 9.61 17.44
C ASP A 264 29.21 9.66 15.96
N HIS A 265 28.67 8.56 15.47
CA HIS A 265 28.27 8.30 14.08
C HIS A 265 26.80 7.91 13.97
N ALA A 266 26.01 8.08 15.04
CA ALA A 266 24.61 7.68 15.09
C ALA A 266 23.81 8.26 13.91
N PRO A 267 22.98 7.47 13.21
CA PRO A 267 22.08 8.01 12.21
C PRO A 267 21.04 8.92 12.90
N PRO A 268 20.55 9.97 12.22
CA PRO A 268 19.77 11.04 12.86
C PRO A 268 18.51 10.54 13.59
N PRO A 269 18.01 11.31 14.58
CA PRO A 269 16.76 11.02 15.26
C PRO A 269 15.60 10.98 14.26
N THR A 270 14.65 10.07 14.48
CA THR A 270 13.48 9.88 13.62
C THR A 270 12.32 10.68 14.19
N GLY A 271 11.59 11.39 13.33
CA GLY A 271 10.47 12.22 13.73
C GLY A 271 9.13 11.52 13.63
N ASP A 272 8.06 12.32 13.64
CA ASP A 272 6.78 11.91 13.08
C ASP A 272 6.76 12.21 11.58
N PRO A 273 6.58 11.22 10.68
CA PRO A 273 6.56 11.47 9.24
C PRO A 273 5.50 12.51 8.82
N SER A 274 4.36 12.55 9.51
CA SER A 274 3.30 13.55 9.27
C SER A 274 3.69 14.98 9.65
N ALA A 275 4.68 15.16 10.54
CA ALA A 275 5.16 16.47 10.98
C ALA A 275 6.20 17.11 10.04
N LEU A 276 6.67 16.37 9.02
CA LEU A 276 7.54 16.90 7.96
C LEU A 276 6.75 17.55 6.81
N ARG A 277 5.41 17.62 6.90
CA ARG A 277 4.58 18.44 6.02
C ARG A 277 4.97 19.92 6.15
N PRO A 278 5.24 20.65 5.05
CA PRO A 278 5.53 22.08 5.11
C PRO A 278 4.38 22.86 5.77
N VAL A 279 4.71 23.75 6.71
CA VAL A 279 3.72 24.62 7.38
C VAL A 279 3.30 25.73 6.42
N TYR A 280 2.20 25.51 5.71
CA TYR A 280 1.49 26.57 4.99
C TYR A 280 0.54 27.32 5.95
N SER A 281 0.27 28.59 5.66
CA SER A 281 -0.67 29.40 6.46
C SER A 281 -2.11 28.91 6.20
N PRO A 282 -2.84 28.40 7.21
CA PRO A 282 -4.07 27.65 6.98
C PRO A 282 -5.19 28.48 6.36
N SER A 283 -5.84 27.94 5.33
CA SER A 283 -7.09 28.47 4.79
C SER A 283 -8.25 28.11 5.71
N THR A 284 -9.20 29.03 5.92
CA THR A 284 -10.32 28.80 6.88
C THR A 284 -11.48 27.98 6.32
N SER A 285 -11.35 27.41 5.11
CA SER A 285 -12.31 26.45 4.53
C SER A 285 -11.72 25.71 3.32
N PRO A 286 -12.14 24.45 3.05
CA PRO A 286 -11.73 23.72 1.86
C PRO A 286 -12.39 24.33 0.59
N PRO A 287 -11.60 24.68 -0.45
CA PRO A 287 -12.13 25.26 -1.69
C PRO A 287 -12.80 24.22 -2.60
N PHE A 288 -14.13 24.28 -2.70
CA PHE A 288 -14.87 23.46 -3.66
C PHE A 288 -14.52 23.83 -5.11
N VAL A 289 -14.03 22.86 -5.90
CA VAL A 289 -13.70 23.07 -7.32
C VAL A 289 -14.98 23.29 -8.14
N PRO A 290 -15.14 24.44 -8.83
CA PRO A 290 -16.39 24.76 -9.51
C PRO A 290 -16.69 23.84 -10.71
N ALA A 291 -17.97 23.53 -10.90
CA ALA A 291 -18.54 23.01 -12.15
C ALA A 291 -18.05 21.63 -12.63
N GLN A 292 -18.04 20.62 -11.75
CA GLN A 292 -17.96 19.22 -12.19
C GLN A 292 -19.16 18.84 -13.07
N SER A 293 -18.95 18.02 -14.09
CA SER A 293 -20.02 17.52 -14.98
C SER A 293 -19.98 15.99 -15.04
N LEU A 294 -20.98 15.34 -14.44
CA LEU A 294 -21.18 13.89 -14.49
C LEU A 294 -22.22 13.53 -15.55
N ALA A 295 -22.17 12.28 -16.01
CA ALA A 295 -23.15 11.69 -16.92
C ALA A 295 -23.90 10.53 -16.23
N VAL A 296 -25.16 10.29 -16.59
CA VAL A 296 -25.95 9.13 -16.14
C VAL A 296 -26.76 8.56 -17.30
N PRO A 297 -26.91 7.22 -17.42
CA PRO A 297 -27.72 6.62 -18.48
C PRO A 297 -29.19 7.06 -18.47
N VAL A 298 -29.76 7.24 -19.66
CA VAL A 298 -31.20 7.36 -19.89
C VAL A 298 -31.96 6.18 -19.26
N GLY A 299 -33.08 6.46 -18.62
CA GLY A 299 -33.88 5.46 -17.92
C GLY A 299 -33.32 5.01 -16.57
N ALA A 300 -32.19 5.55 -16.10
CA ALA A 300 -31.61 5.19 -14.80
C ALA A 300 -32.62 5.37 -13.65
N THR A 301 -32.77 4.32 -12.85
CA THR A 301 -33.72 4.22 -11.73
C THR A 301 -33.04 4.46 -10.37
N SER A 302 -33.85 4.58 -9.32
CA SER A 302 -33.37 4.75 -7.94
C SER A 302 -32.32 3.71 -7.55
N GLY A 303 -31.24 4.15 -6.89
CA GLY A 303 -30.09 3.34 -6.51
C GLY A 303 -28.97 3.25 -7.55
N LYS A 304 -29.17 3.69 -8.81
CA LYS A 304 -28.09 3.73 -9.80
C LYS A 304 -27.02 4.76 -9.40
N VAL A 305 -25.78 4.31 -9.23
CA VAL A 305 -24.60 5.18 -9.06
C VAL A 305 -24.41 6.04 -10.32
N VAL A 306 -24.19 7.33 -10.10
CA VAL A 306 -23.88 8.35 -11.12
C VAL A 306 -22.38 8.56 -11.24
N GLY A 307 -21.70 8.71 -10.10
CA GLY A 307 -20.26 8.98 -9.98
C GLY A 307 -19.95 9.42 -8.55
N THR A 308 -18.75 9.95 -8.31
CA THR A 308 -18.35 10.53 -7.02
C THR A 308 -17.97 11.99 -7.22
N VAL A 309 -18.52 12.89 -6.40
CA VAL A 309 -18.16 14.31 -6.41
C VAL A 309 -16.95 14.58 -5.54
N GLN A 310 -16.19 15.61 -5.90
CA GLN A 310 -14.94 15.98 -5.24
C GLN A 310 -14.91 17.43 -4.78
N ALA A 311 -13.99 17.71 -3.87
CA ALA A 311 -13.52 19.04 -3.50
C ALA A 311 -12.00 18.89 -3.30
N ILE A 312 -11.23 19.92 -3.67
CA ILE A 312 -9.79 19.93 -3.44
C ILE A 312 -9.56 20.72 -2.16
N ASP A 313 -8.92 20.09 -1.17
CA ASP A 313 -8.47 20.76 0.03
C ASP A 313 -6.94 20.79 0.04
N PRO A 314 -6.28 21.94 -0.23
CA PRO A 314 -4.83 22.02 -0.23
C PRO A 314 -4.23 21.77 1.16
N ASP A 315 -5.02 22.00 2.23
CA ASP A 315 -4.61 21.73 3.62
C ASP A 315 -4.81 20.24 4.03
N ALA A 316 -5.29 19.40 3.10
CA ALA A 316 -5.17 17.93 3.07
C ALA A 316 -5.46 17.16 4.39
N GLY A 317 -6.70 17.31 4.90
CA GLY A 317 -7.33 16.41 5.89
C GLY A 317 -8.40 15.50 5.27
N GLU A 318 -9.13 14.73 6.09
CA GLU A 318 -10.29 13.96 5.62
C GLU A 318 -11.45 14.89 5.21
N VAL A 319 -12.03 14.65 4.02
CA VAL A 319 -13.10 15.46 3.41
C VAL A 319 -14.40 14.66 3.37
N GLY A 320 -15.36 15.01 4.24
CA GLY A 320 -16.61 14.25 4.47
C GLY A 320 -17.84 15.14 4.66
N ASP A 321 -18.83 14.65 5.42
CA ASP A 321 -20.11 15.34 5.72
C ASP A 321 -20.80 15.90 4.45
N TRP A 322 -20.73 15.16 3.35
CA TRP A 322 -21.22 15.54 2.03
C TRP A 322 -22.73 15.77 2.03
N LEU A 323 -23.16 16.94 1.57
CA LEU A 323 -24.55 17.39 1.62
C LEU A 323 -24.95 18.11 0.34
N ILE A 324 -26.01 17.64 -0.31
CA ILE A 324 -26.72 18.40 -1.35
C ILE A 324 -27.51 19.51 -0.64
N THR A 325 -27.19 20.77 -0.94
CA THR A 325 -27.81 21.97 -0.37
C THR A 325 -28.80 22.65 -1.30
N GLY A 326 -28.89 22.23 -2.57
CA GLY A 326 -29.80 22.82 -3.57
C GLY A 326 -29.57 22.34 -4.99
N GLY A 327 -30.05 23.11 -5.97
CA GLY A 327 -29.98 22.80 -7.41
C GLY A 327 -31.21 22.04 -7.93
N THR A 328 -31.38 21.97 -9.26
CA THR A 328 -32.55 21.32 -9.90
C THR A 328 -32.58 19.79 -9.76
N GLY A 329 -31.47 19.17 -9.37
CA GLY A 329 -31.34 17.75 -9.05
C GLY A 329 -31.62 17.41 -7.58
N ALA A 330 -31.91 18.39 -6.72
CA ALA A 330 -32.23 18.13 -5.31
C ALA A 330 -33.48 17.23 -5.20
N GLY A 331 -33.35 16.08 -4.52
CA GLY A 331 -34.40 15.05 -4.46
C GLY A 331 -34.45 14.11 -5.67
N VAL A 332 -33.85 14.47 -6.80
CA VAL A 332 -33.60 13.56 -7.94
C VAL A 332 -32.37 12.69 -7.66
N PHE A 333 -31.38 13.23 -6.96
CA PHE A 333 -30.16 12.54 -6.54
C PHE A 333 -29.96 12.58 -5.02
N ALA A 334 -29.21 11.61 -4.51
CA ALA A 334 -28.70 11.56 -3.14
C ALA A 334 -27.17 11.48 -3.17
N VAL A 335 -26.51 11.98 -2.12
CA VAL A 335 -25.05 11.87 -1.93
C VAL A 335 -24.73 11.05 -0.68
N ASN A 336 -23.70 10.20 -0.76
CA ASN A 336 -23.16 9.52 0.41
C ASN A 336 -22.33 10.51 1.24
N ALA A 337 -22.78 10.76 2.49
CA ALA A 337 -22.17 11.72 3.40
C ALA A 337 -20.66 11.49 3.67
N ASN A 338 -20.17 10.26 3.54
CA ASN A 338 -18.77 9.92 3.83
C ASN A 338 -17.91 9.90 2.57
N THR A 339 -18.45 9.48 1.42
CA THR A 339 -17.65 9.18 0.22
C THR A 339 -17.88 10.12 -0.96
N GLY A 340 -18.83 11.05 -0.89
CA GLY A 340 -19.19 11.92 -2.02
C GLY A 340 -19.87 11.19 -3.18
N GLN A 341 -20.16 9.88 -3.07
CA GLN A 341 -20.81 9.14 -4.14
C GLN A 341 -22.24 9.62 -4.37
N LEU A 342 -22.55 10.04 -5.60
CA LEU A 342 -23.89 10.39 -6.05
C LEU A 342 -24.63 9.15 -6.59
N THR A 343 -25.88 9.00 -6.17
CA THR A 343 -26.83 8.01 -6.70
C THR A 343 -28.11 8.69 -7.15
N VAL A 344 -28.81 8.08 -8.11
CA VAL A 344 -30.20 8.46 -8.45
C VAL A 344 -31.08 8.13 -7.24
N ALA A 345 -31.77 9.12 -6.69
CA ALA A 345 -32.76 8.95 -5.64
C ALA A 345 -34.16 8.71 -6.25
N ALA A 346 -34.52 9.49 -7.27
CA ALA A 346 -35.78 9.38 -8.00
C ALA A 346 -35.54 9.25 -9.51
N GLY A 347 -36.20 8.27 -10.13
CA GLY A 347 -36.16 7.99 -11.57
C GLY A 347 -37.38 7.16 -12.00
N PRO A 348 -37.48 6.72 -13.26
CA PRO A 348 -36.45 6.76 -14.30
C PRO A 348 -36.14 8.17 -14.81
N LEU A 349 -34.86 8.43 -15.11
CA LEU A 349 -34.41 9.72 -15.66
C LEU A 349 -34.70 9.83 -17.17
N ALA A 350 -35.24 10.97 -17.61
CA ALA A 350 -35.64 11.20 -19.00
C ALA A 350 -34.49 11.67 -19.90
N ALA A 351 -34.46 11.23 -21.15
CA ALA A 351 -33.45 11.57 -22.15
C ALA A 351 -33.28 13.09 -22.31
N GLY A 352 -32.03 13.57 -22.43
CA GLY A 352 -31.73 14.99 -22.63
C GLY A 352 -31.93 15.89 -21.40
N SER A 353 -32.34 15.33 -20.26
CA SER A 353 -32.42 16.09 -19.00
C SER A 353 -31.03 16.47 -18.51
N SER A 354 -30.91 17.67 -17.92
CA SER A 354 -29.69 18.12 -17.25
C SER A 354 -30.07 18.73 -15.90
N TYR A 355 -29.41 18.27 -14.84
CA TYR A 355 -29.69 18.65 -13.47
C TYR A 355 -28.50 19.35 -12.84
N THR A 356 -28.73 20.40 -12.05
CA THR A 356 -27.70 21.02 -11.21
C THR A 356 -27.84 20.55 -9.76
N LEU A 357 -26.72 20.39 -9.07
CA LEU A 357 -26.65 20.07 -7.65
C LEU A 357 -25.72 21.10 -7.00
N SER A 358 -26.23 21.83 -6.00
CA SER A 358 -25.38 22.57 -5.08
C SER A 358 -24.96 21.62 -3.97
N LEU A 359 -23.65 21.47 -3.75
CA LEU A 359 -23.07 20.51 -2.81
C LEU A 359 -22.09 21.22 -1.87
N SER A 360 -22.04 20.78 -0.62
CA SER A 360 -21.01 21.19 0.35
C SER A 360 -20.44 19.99 1.08
N THR A 361 -19.21 20.11 1.56
CA THR A 361 -18.46 19.11 2.32
C THR A 361 -17.83 19.75 3.55
N ARG A 362 -17.27 18.97 4.47
CA ARG A 362 -16.59 19.44 5.69
C ARG A 362 -15.29 18.69 5.90
N ASN A 363 -14.28 19.41 6.35
CA ASN A 363 -13.03 18.88 6.89
C ASN A 363 -12.95 19.16 8.41
N GLY A 364 -11.79 18.95 9.03
CA GLY A 364 -11.55 19.27 10.45
C GLY A 364 -11.66 20.76 10.81
N PHE A 365 -11.75 21.66 9.84
CA PHE A 365 -11.69 23.12 10.03
C PHE A 365 -13.02 23.84 9.75
N GLY A 366 -13.87 23.34 8.84
CA GLY A 366 -15.13 23.99 8.49
C GLY A 366 -15.96 23.24 7.45
N ARG A 367 -17.21 23.70 7.23
CA ARG A 367 -18.02 23.28 6.07
C ARG A 367 -17.76 24.25 4.92
N SER A 368 -17.52 23.71 3.72
CA SER A 368 -17.22 24.47 2.50
C SER A 368 -18.37 25.42 2.12
N ALA A 369 -18.03 26.42 1.30
CA ALA A 369 -19.04 27.05 0.45
C ALA A 369 -19.72 25.99 -0.45
N ALA A 370 -20.98 26.23 -0.83
CA ALA A 370 -21.69 25.34 -1.74
C ALA A 370 -21.23 25.57 -3.18
N GLY A 371 -20.80 24.50 -3.86
CA GLY A 371 -20.40 24.54 -5.27
C GLY A 371 -21.29 23.68 -6.17
N THR A 372 -21.23 23.92 -7.47
CA THR A 372 -22.16 23.34 -8.45
C THR A 372 -21.58 22.11 -9.14
N VAL A 373 -22.37 21.05 -9.20
CA VAL A 373 -22.16 19.86 -10.03
C VAL A 373 -23.32 19.74 -11.02
N THR A 374 -23.04 19.37 -12.26
CA THR A 374 -24.05 19.11 -13.30
C THR A 374 -24.15 17.60 -13.54
N VAL A 375 -25.37 17.05 -13.65
CA VAL A 375 -25.62 15.66 -14.05
C VAL A 375 -26.42 15.64 -15.34
N ARG A 376 -25.80 15.17 -16.43
CA ARG A 376 -26.41 15.07 -17.77
C ARG A 376 -26.97 13.66 -18.00
N VAL A 377 -28.22 13.54 -18.47
CA VAL A 377 -28.81 12.26 -18.84
C VAL A 377 -28.53 11.95 -20.31
N THR A 378 -27.76 10.89 -20.56
CA THR A 378 -27.26 10.52 -21.89
C THR A 378 -27.53 9.05 -22.22
N ASP A 379 -27.53 8.71 -23.50
CA ASP A 379 -27.53 7.34 -24.02
C ASP A 379 -26.11 6.79 -24.26
N GLN A 380 -25.08 7.63 -24.19
CA GLN A 380 -23.68 7.25 -24.40
C GLN A 380 -23.09 6.50 -23.19
N PRO A 381 -22.13 5.57 -23.40
CA PRO A 381 -21.38 4.97 -22.30
C PRO A 381 -20.58 6.05 -21.54
N GLN A 382 -20.46 5.90 -20.22
CA GLN A 382 -19.65 6.80 -19.39
C GLN A 382 -18.16 6.65 -19.72
N LYS A 383 -17.47 7.78 -19.94
CA LYS A 383 -16.04 7.84 -20.28
C LYS A 383 -15.12 7.31 -19.17
N VAL A 384 -15.49 7.54 -17.91
CA VAL A 384 -14.81 7.02 -16.71
C VAL A 384 -15.86 6.40 -15.78
N THR A 385 -15.55 5.22 -15.25
CA THR A 385 -16.38 4.47 -14.29
C THR A 385 -15.51 3.78 -13.23
N GLY A 386 -16.08 3.50 -12.06
CA GLY A 386 -15.34 2.97 -10.91
C GLY A 386 -14.69 4.09 -10.07
N CYS A 387 -13.51 3.81 -9.52
CA CYS A 387 -12.76 4.69 -8.64
C CYS A 387 -11.74 5.53 -9.44
N GLY A 388 -12.25 6.46 -10.25
CA GLY A 388 -11.45 7.47 -10.93
C GLY A 388 -12.30 8.56 -11.56
N TYR A 389 -11.64 9.60 -12.09
CA TYR A 389 -12.30 10.76 -12.69
C TYR A 389 -11.42 11.43 -13.74
N GLU A 390 -12.06 12.12 -14.69
CA GLU A 390 -11.40 13.04 -15.61
C GLU A 390 -10.98 14.30 -14.83
N PHE A 391 -9.67 14.54 -14.75
CA PHE A 391 -9.07 15.68 -14.07
C PHE A 391 -8.99 16.91 -14.98
N ALA A 392 -8.66 16.69 -16.26
CA ALA A 392 -8.68 17.70 -17.32
C ALA A 392 -8.83 17.02 -18.68
N ALA A 393 -9.62 17.64 -19.57
CA ALA A 393 -9.94 17.14 -20.91
C ALA A 393 -9.18 17.90 -22.01
N ASP A 394 -9.16 17.35 -23.23
CA ASP A 394 -8.68 18.01 -24.46
C ASP A 394 -7.23 18.58 -24.38
N ILE A 395 -6.34 17.96 -23.59
CA ILE A 395 -4.98 18.48 -23.38
C ILE A 395 -4.14 18.23 -24.63
N THR A 396 -3.77 19.29 -25.33
CA THR A 396 -2.84 19.21 -26.47
C THR A 396 -1.40 19.04 -25.98
N HIS A 397 -0.79 17.89 -26.27
CA HIS A 397 0.60 17.57 -25.99
C HIS A 397 1.54 18.16 -27.07
N PRO A 398 2.80 18.53 -26.75
CA PRO A 398 3.72 19.15 -27.73
C PRO A 398 4.06 18.32 -28.98
N ASN A 399 3.73 17.02 -29.03
CA ASN A 399 3.85 16.18 -30.22
C ASN A 399 2.61 16.23 -31.16
N GLY A 400 1.57 16.99 -30.80
CA GLY A 400 0.33 17.14 -31.57
C GLY A 400 -0.80 16.17 -31.16
N ASN A 401 -0.55 15.22 -30.26
CA ASN A 401 -1.61 14.37 -29.71
C ASN A 401 -2.50 15.19 -28.76
N VAL A 402 -3.81 14.92 -28.76
CA VAL A 402 -4.74 15.43 -27.74
C VAL A 402 -5.11 14.29 -26.80
N TYR A 403 -5.09 14.55 -25.49
CA TYR A 403 -5.39 13.54 -24.48
C TYR A 403 -6.18 14.09 -23.29
N ASP A 404 -6.97 13.21 -22.68
CA ASP A 404 -7.65 13.49 -21.41
C ASP A 404 -6.84 12.90 -20.24
N GLN A 405 -6.60 13.69 -19.19
CA GLN A 405 -5.96 13.23 -17.97
C GLN A 405 -7.01 12.63 -17.03
N VAL A 406 -6.86 11.35 -16.70
CA VAL A 406 -7.65 10.65 -15.67
C VAL A 406 -6.78 10.38 -14.45
N LEU A 407 -7.37 10.54 -13.26
CA LEU A 407 -6.75 10.20 -11.99
C LEU A 407 -7.57 9.13 -11.27
N LEU A 408 -6.87 8.18 -10.65
CA LEU A 408 -7.48 7.13 -9.83
C LEU A 408 -7.81 7.66 -8.43
N THR A 409 -8.90 7.16 -7.85
CA THR A 409 -9.36 7.49 -6.48
C THR A 409 -9.54 6.26 -5.59
N GLY A 410 -9.19 5.08 -6.10
CA GLY A 410 -9.25 3.81 -5.39
C GLY A 410 -8.77 2.64 -6.25
N PRO A 411 -9.11 1.38 -5.90
CA PRO A 411 -8.43 0.20 -6.42
C PRO A 411 -8.77 -0.21 -7.85
N ILE A 412 -9.82 0.33 -8.48
CA ILE A 412 -10.19 -0.06 -9.85
C ILE A 412 -10.90 1.07 -10.59
N VAL A 413 -10.51 1.32 -11.84
CA VAL A 413 -11.18 2.26 -12.76
C VAL A 413 -11.30 1.64 -14.15
N THR A 414 -12.42 1.89 -14.84
CA THR A 414 -12.64 1.52 -16.25
C THR A 414 -12.91 2.78 -17.07
N ILE A 415 -12.18 2.93 -18.18
CA ILE A 415 -11.98 4.17 -18.93
C ILE A 415 -12.14 3.91 -20.43
N ARG A 416 -12.70 4.88 -21.15
CA ARG A 416 -12.76 4.93 -22.63
C ARG A 416 -12.00 6.18 -23.12
N ALA A 417 -11.32 6.06 -24.25
CA ALA A 417 -10.75 7.22 -24.96
C ALA A 417 -11.82 7.82 -25.90
N ASP A 418 -11.81 9.15 -26.06
CA ASP A 418 -12.72 9.80 -27.01
C ASP A 418 -12.22 9.62 -28.47
N PRO A 419 -13.12 9.61 -29.48
CA PRO A 419 -12.75 9.27 -30.86
C PRO A 419 -11.68 10.20 -31.45
N GLY A 420 -10.52 9.64 -31.78
CA GLY A 420 -9.37 10.38 -32.31
C GLY A 420 -8.47 11.01 -31.24
N GLN A 421 -8.79 10.84 -29.96
CA GLN A 421 -7.98 11.26 -28.81
C GLN A 421 -7.34 10.07 -28.09
N MET A 422 -6.53 10.39 -27.09
CA MET A 422 -5.96 9.44 -26.13
C MET A 422 -6.55 9.70 -24.74
N VAL A 423 -6.50 8.73 -23.85
CA VAL A 423 -6.72 8.94 -22.41
C VAL A 423 -5.48 8.51 -21.65
N ARG A 424 -5.03 9.35 -20.73
CA ARG A 424 -3.84 9.17 -19.90
C ARG A 424 -4.30 8.99 -18.45
N ALA A 425 -4.30 7.75 -17.97
CA ALA A 425 -4.55 7.45 -16.56
C ALA A 425 -3.23 7.49 -15.77
N SER A 426 -3.24 8.02 -14.56
CA SER A 426 -2.03 8.10 -13.72
C SER A 426 -2.24 7.60 -12.30
N TYR A 427 -1.22 6.90 -11.79
CA TYR A 427 -1.15 6.29 -10.47
C TYR A 427 0.33 6.26 -10.00
N LEU A 428 0.59 5.88 -8.75
CA LEU A 428 1.93 5.60 -8.23
C LEU A 428 2.16 4.10 -8.17
N ASP A 429 3.29 3.59 -8.67
CA ASP A 429 3.62 2.17 -8.48
C ASP A 429 4.33 1.94 -7.12
N LEU A 430 5.08 0.85 -6.97
CA LEU A 430 5.57 0.43 -5.65
C LEU A 430 6.82 1.19 -5.17
N ASN A 431 7.61 1.80 -6.08
CA ASN A 431 8.81 2.58 -5.75
C ASN A 431 8.55 4.10 -5.59
N ASP A 432 7.29 4.52 -5.74
CA ASP A 432 6.80 5.91 -5.76
C ASP A 432 7.12 6.71 -7.04
N ASP A 433 7.46 6.05 -8.16
CA ASP A 433 7.40 6.65 -9.49
C ASP A 433 5.94 6.80 -9.96
N ILE A 434 5.66 7.92 -10.64
CA ILE A 434 4.33 8.16 -11.23
C ILE A 434 4.28 7.43 -12.56
N VAL A 435 3.39 6.46 -12.70
CA VAL A 435 3.14 5.77 -13.95
C VAL A 435 2.06 6.48 -14.76
N GLN A 436 2.28 6.61 -16.07
CA GLN A 436 1.29 7.04 -17.04
C GLN A 436 0.89 5.85 -17.93
N ILE A 437 -0.41 5.53 -17.93
CA ILE A 437 -1.03 4.56 -18.82
C ILE A 437 -1.75 5.36 -19.91
N GLU A 438 -1.25 5.31 -21.13
CA GLU A 438 -1.90 5.93 -22.29
C GLU A 438 -2.65 4.89 -23.12
N PHE A 439 -3.95 5.08 -23.26
CA PHE A 439 -4.83 4.25 -24.07
C PHE A 439 -5.48 5.07 -25.17
N ALA A 440 -5.57 4.52 -26.38
CA ALA A 440 -6.14 5.20 -27.53
C ALA A 440 -6.88 4.22 -28.44
N GLY A 441 -7.91 4.70 -29.15
CA GLY A 441 -8.73 3.87 -30.04
C GLY A 441 -9.82 3.06 -29.33
N PRO A 442 -10.48 2.13 -30.04
CA PRO A 442 -11.68 1.44 -29.55
C PRO A 442 -11.43 0.51 -28.35
N GLY A 443 -12.48 0.32 -27.54
CA GLY A 443 -12.49 -0.60 -26.39
C GLY A 443 -12.73 0.09 -25.04
N GLU A 444 -12.40 -0.63 -23.98
CA GLU A 444 -12.37 -0.17 -22.58
C GLU A 444 -11.04 -0.56 -21.95
N LEU A 445 -10.32 0.41 -21.39
CA LEU A 445 -9.18 0.22 -20.50
C LEU A 445 -9.68 0.02 -19.07
N THR A 446 -9.33 -1.07 -18.42
CA THR A 446 -9.51 -1.23 -16.96
C THR A 446 -8.14 -1.28 -16.29
N VAL A 447 -7.95 -0.45 -15.26
CA VAL A 447 -6.76 -0.45 -14.40
C VAL A 447 -7.20 -0.91 -13.01
N SER A 448 -6.55 -1.93 -12.47
CA SER A 448 -6.82 -2.51 -11.15
C SER A 448 -5.54 -2.55 -10.33
N LEU A 449 -5.52 -1.90 -9.17
CA LEU A 449 -4.36 -1.77 -8.30
C LEU A 449 -4.47 -2.72 -7.11
N ALA A 450 -3.57 -3.70 -7.04
CA ALA A 450 -3.40 -4.53 -5.85
C ALA A 450 -2.72 -3.70 -4.74
N ALA A 451 -3.14 -3.92 -3.49
CA ALA A 451 -2.71 -3.14 -2.31
C ALA A 451 -2.91 -1.62 -2.44
N ALA A 452 -3.96 -1.19 -3.15
CA ALA A 452 -4.27 0.23 -3.40
C ALA A 452 -4.32 1.08 -2.12
N SER A 453 -3.56 2.18 -2.10
CA SER A 453 -3.57 3.16 -1.02
C SER A 453 -4.82 4.07 -1.06
N ALA A 454 -4.97 4.92 -0.03
CA ALA A 454 -5.73 6.15 -0.20
C ALA A 454 -4.96 7.10 -1.15
N PRO A 455 -5.63 7.99 -1.91
CA PRO A 455 -4.94 8.98 -2.74
C PRO A 455 -4.04 9.90 -1.90
N ALA A 456 -2.80 10.11 -2.34
CA ALA A 456 -1.79 10.93 -1.66
C ALA A 456 -0.87 11.65 -2.64
N PHE A 457 -0.18 12.70 -2.18
CA PHE A 457 0.83 13.41 -2.97
C PHE A 457 2.04 12.52 -3.28
N PRO A 458 2.64 12.64 -4.48
CA PRO A 458 3.74 11.79 -4.93
C PRO A 458 5.05 12.21 -4.27
N GLN A 459 5.55 11.40 -3.33
CA GLN A 459 6.68 11.79 -2.47
C GLN A 459 7.96 12.13 -3.24
N ASN A 460 8.19 11.48 -4.39
CA ASN A 460 9.35 11.70 -5.25
C ASN A 460 9.23 12.96 -6.15
N TYR A 461 8.13 13.73 -6.10
CA TYR A 461 7.84 14.77 -7.08
C TYR A 461 7.27 16.07 -6.47
N ARG A 462 7.67 17.22 -7.02
CA ARG A 462 7.25 18.57 -6.61
C ARG A 462 5.89 18.96 -7.21
N GLN A 463 4.82 18.28 -6.81
CA GLN A 463 3.45 18.65 -7.20
C GLN A 463 2.37 18.26 -6.19
N GLU A 464 1.25 18.98 -6.24
CA GLU A 464 0.10 18.86 -5.33
C GLU A 464 -1.08 18.13 -6.00
N ILE A 465 -0.78 17.07 -6.76
CA ILE A 465 -1.78 16.16 -7.35
C ILE A 465 -1.79 14.87 -6.55
N ASN A 466 -2.97 14.38 -6.16
CA ASN A 466 -3.09 13.11 -5.44
C ASN A 466 -3.18 11.91 -6.41
N TYR A 467 -2.42 10.86 -6.11
CA TYR A 467 -2.41 9.59 -6.83
C TYR A 467 -2.66 8.42 -5.87
N VAL A 468 -3.22 7.34 -6.38
CA VAL A 468 -3.31 6.05 -5.65
C VAL A 468 -2.03 5.27 -5.89
N LYS A 469 -1.39 4.78 -4.83
CA LYS A 469 -0.26 3.85 -4.89
C LYS A 469 -0.76 2.40 -5.03
N GLY A 470 -0.14 1.57 -5.86
CA GLY A 470 -0.43 0.13 -5.90
C GLY A 470 0.10 -0.60 -7.13
N HIS A 471 0.06 -1.94 -7.11
CA HIS A 471 0.62 -2.79 -8.16
C HIS A 471 -0.40 -3.07 -9.27
N ALA A 472 -0.12 -2.64 -10.51
CA ALA A 472 -1.15 -2.55 -11.54
C ALA A 472 -1.34 -3.82 -12.38
N THR A 473 -2.58 -4.31 -12.43
CA THR A 473 -3.10 -5.15 -13.52
C THR A 473 -3.90 -4.29 -14.48
N ILE A 474 -3.54 -4.34 -15.76
CA ILE A 474 -4.21 -3.64 -16.85
C ILE A 474 -4.98 -4.66 -17.69
N ALA A 475 -6.25 -4.40 -17.97
CA ALA A 475 -7.08 -5.24 -18.83
C ALA A 475 -7.82 -4.40 -19.88
N ILE A 476 -7.67 -4.75 -21.16
CA ILE A 476 -8.38 -4.11 -22.27
C ILE A 476 -9.41 -5.07 -22.85
N ALA A 477 -10.65 -4.60 -23.01
CA ALA A 477 -11.73 -5.33 -23.65
C ALA A 477 -12.28 -4.55 -24.87
N GLY A 478 -12.74 -5.26 -25.90
CA GLY A 478 -13.36 -4.64 -27.07
C GLY A 478 -12.39 -3.96 -28.04
N ALA A 479 -11.10 -4.32 -27.99
CA ALA A 479 -10.05 -3.72 -28.81
C ALA A 479 -10.05 -4.18 -30.28
N ASP A 480 -9.46 -3.38 -31.15
CA ASP A 480 -9.18 -3.68 -32.56
C ASP A 480 -7.80 -3.16 -33.02
N GLU A 481 -7.52 -3.23 -34.32
CA GLU A 481 -6.30 -2.73 -34.96
C GLU A 481 -5.95 -1.25 -34.70
N ALA A 482 -6.92 -0.40 -34.35
CA ALA A 482 -6.67 0.99 -33.98
C ALA A 482 -6.33 1.16 -32.49
N THR A 483 -6.67 0.18 -31.65
CA THR A 483 -6.42 0.25 -30.21
C THR A 483 -4.92 0.19 -29.89
N ASN A 484 -4.42 1.17 -29.13
CA ASN A 484 -3.03 1.25 -28.69
C ASN A 484 -2.94 1.38 -27.17
N LEU A 485 -1.87 0.83 -26.58
CA LEU A 485 -1.52 0.98 -25.18
C LEU A 485 -0.04 1.35 -25.04
N SER A 486 0.26 2.38 -24.25
CA SER A 486 1.61 2.69 -23.76
C SER A 486 1.60 2.74 -22.23
N VAL A 487 2.68 2.30 -21.59
CA VAL A 487 2.89 2.47 -20.14
C VAL A 487 4.36 2.82 -19.88
N PHE A 488 4.59 3.89 -19.11
CA PHE A 488 5.91 4.44 -18.78
C PHE A 488 5.84 5.27 -17.49
N THR A 489 6.97 5.48 -16.80
CA THR A 489 7.03 6.41 -15.66
C THR A 489 7.29 7.86 -16.08
N VAL A 490 6.92 8.81 -15.22
CA VAL A 490 7.27 10.22 -15.36
C VAL A 490 8.71 10.41 -14.91
N GLY A 491 9.63 10.43 -15.87
CA GLY A 491 11.05 10.68 -15.65
C GLY A 491 11.55 11.92 -16.40
N ARG A 492 12.82 12.25 -16.20
CA ARG A 492 13.45 13.48 -16.74
C ARG A 492 13.43 13.57 -18.27
N LYS A 493 13.24 12.46 -19.01
CA LYS A 493 13.03 12.49 -20.47
C LYS A 493 11.56 12.58 -20.87
N THR A 494 10.65 11.94 -20.14
CA THR A 494 9.22 11.90 -20.48
C THR A 494 8.44 13.13 -19.98
N ALA A 495 8.94 13.84 -18.96
CA ALA A 495 8.29 15.01 -18.38
C ALA A 495 8.64 16.33 -19.11
N VAL A 496 7.60 17.10 -19.48
CA VAL A 496 7.77 18.46 -20.02
C VAL A 496 8.32 19.43 -18.96
N GLN A 497 7.91 19.29 -17.70
CA GLN A 497 8.31 20.19 -16.61
C GLN A 497 9.46 19.61 -15.78
N GLN A 498 10.69 20.03 -16.08
CA GLN A 498 11.89 19.56 -15.37
C GLN A 498 11.96 19.99 -13.89
N SER A 499 11.22 21.03 -13.49
CA SER A 499 11.12 21.44 -12.08
C SER A 499 10.25 20.49 -11.23
N LEU A 500 9.70 19.43 -11.81
CA LEU A 500 8.91 18.42 -11.10
C LEU A 500 9.78 17.51 -10.21
N PHE A 501 11.07 17.35 -10.52
CA PHE A 501 11.91 16.35 -9.86
C PHE A 501 12.52 16.82 -8.53
N LEU A 502 12.71 15.84 -7.65
CA LEU A 502 13.53 15.94 -6.45
C LEU A 502 14.93 15.34 -6.71
N GLU A 503 15.82 15.54 -5.74
CA GLU A 503 17.13 14.88 -5.70
C GLU A 503 17.01 13.56 -4.92
N VAL A 504 16.21 12.65 -5.46
CA VAL A 504 16.05 11.26 -5.00
C VAL A 504 16.50 10.28 -6.08
N LEU A 505 16.66 9.00 -5.71
CA LEU A 505 16.80 7.92 -6.68
C LEU A 505 15.43 7.57 -7.24
N TYR A 506 15.40 7.39 -8.55
CA TYR A 506 14.30 6.85 -9.35
C TYR A 506 14.94 5.69 -10.12
N ASP A 507 14.25 4.56 -10.33
CA ASP A 507 14.71 3.55 -11.29
C ASP A 507 14.16 3.79 -12.70
N GLY A 508 13.10 4.59 -12.84
CA GLY A 508 12.56 4.99 -14.12
C GLY A 508 11.83 3.88 -14.88
N ILE A 509 11.41 2.81 -14.19
CA ILE A 509 10.76 1.62 -14.76
C ILE A 509 9.44 1.35 -14.02
N ALA A 510 8.33 1.30 -14.77
CA ALA A 510 6.99 1.11 -14.20
C ALA A 510 6.78 -0.31 -13.64
N ASP A 511 6.35 -0.41 -12.39
CA ASP A 511 6.10 -1.68 -11.71
C ASP A 511 4.69 -2.23 -12.05
N LEU A 512 4.63 -3.26 -12.90
CA LEU A 512 3.39 -3.87 -13.40
C LEU A 512 3.21 -5.32 -12.93
N ALA A 513 1.97 -5.73 -12.69
CA ALA A 513 1.61 -7.13 -12.49
C ALA A 513 1.40 -7.84 -13.83
N ARG A 514 0.51 -7.30 -14.67
CA ARG A 514 0.07 -7.95 -15.93
C ARG A 514 -0.65 -6.98 -16.88
N VAL A 515 -0.52 -7.21 -18.19
CA VAL A 515 -1.40 -6.68 -19.25
C VAL A 515 -2.24 -7.81 -19.86
N ILE A 516 -3.56 -7.63 -19.92
CA ILE A 516 -4.53 -8.54 -20.56
C ILE A 516 -5.20 -7.81 -21.72
N ILE A 517 -5.30 -8.44 -22.90
CA ILE A 517 -5.93 -7.84 -24.09
C ILE A 517 -6.93 -8.82 -24.71
N ALA A 518 -8.19 -8.38 -24.84
CA ALA A 518 -9.28 -9.10 -25.48
C ALA A 518 -9.86 -8.31 -26.67
N SER A 519 -9.53 -8.75 -27.89
CA SER A 519 -10.02 -8.16 -29.15
C SER A 519 -11.10 -9.04 -29.81
N PRO A 520 -12.29 -8.49 -30.12
CA PRO A 520 -13.28 -9.16 -30.96
C PRO A 520 -12.84 -9.34 -32.42
N THR A 521 -12.05 -8.41 -32.98
CA THR A 521 -11.51 -8.51 -34.35
C THR A 521 -10.31 -9.44 -34.45
N ARG A 522 -9.78 -9.90 -33.31
CA ARG A 522 -8.48 -10.59 -33.16
C ARG A 522 -7.29 -9.76 -33.63
N ARG A 523 -7.43 -8.43 -33.65
CA ARG A 523 -6.34 -7.48 -33.91
C ARG A 523 -6.15 -6.50 -32.74
N PHE A 524 -4.92 -6.06 -32.59
CA PHE A 524 -4.56 -4.90 -31.77
C PHE A 524 -3.69 -3.95 -32.61
N GLY A 525 -3.52 -2.70 -32.18
CA GLY A 525 -2.51 -1.79 -32.68
C GLY A 525 -1.12 -2.16 -32.13
N GLY A 526 -0.51 -1.24 -31.38
CA GLY A 526 0.78 -1.45 -30.73
C GLY A 526 0.72 -1.39 -29.20
N LEU A 527 1.59 -2.16 -28.55
CA LEU A 527 1.83 -2.21 -27.10
C LEU A 527 3.24 -1.71 -26.80
N ARG A 528 3.35 -0.64 -25.99
CA ARG A 528 4.61 0.06 -25.71
C ARG A 528 4.84 0.16 -24.20
N THR A 529 5.48 -0.85 -23.64
CA THR A 529 5.80 -0.94 -22.20
C THR A 529 7.30 -1.20 -21.99
N ALA A 530 8.13 -0.60 -22.88
CA ALA A 530 9.59 -0.73 -22.90
C ALA A 530 10.26 -0.22 -21.61
N ASP A 531 9.54 0.59 -20.85
CA ASP A 531 9.95 1.29 -19.64
C ASP A 531 9.19 0.69 -18.43
N ALA A 532 8.92 -0.63 -18.43
CA ALA A 532 8.09 -1.31 -17.41
C ALA A 532 8.50 -2.79 -17.15
N GLU A 533 8.75 -3.16 -15.90
CA GLU A 533 8.93 -4.56 -15.48
C GLU A 533 7.59 -5.19 -15.10
N TYR A 534 7.34 -6.41 -15.58
CA TYR A 534 6.23 -7.23 -15.15
C TYR A 534 6.68 -8.24 -14.09
N TRP A 535 6.11 -8.23 -12.89
CA TRP A 535 6.32 -9.29 -11.90
C TRP A 535 5.09 -9.61 -11.07
N ALA A 536 5.08 -10.79 -10.45
CA ALA A 536 4.11 -11.16 -9.42
C ALA A 536 4.68 -12.28 -8.52
N THR A 537 4.09 -12.49 -7.35
CA THR A 537 4.36 -13.67 -6.48
C THR A 537 3.33 -14.78 -6.64
N TYR A 538 2.15 -14.50 -7.23
CA TYR A 538 1.08 -15.47 -7.46
C TYR A 538 0.28 -15.11 -8.74
N GLY A 539 -0.28 -16.11 -9.41
CA GLY A 539 -1.03 -15.94 -10.67
C GLY A 539 -0.11 -15.66 -11.88
N ASP A 540 -0.71 -15.35 -13.04
CA ASP A 540 0.09 -15.07 -14.24
C ASP A 540 0.60 -13.61 -14.27
N THR A 541 1.86 -13.40 -14.65
CA THR A 541 2.50 -12.09 -14.82
C THR A 541 3.08 -11.91 -16.23
N GLY A 542 3.06 -10.68 -16.75
CA GLY A 542 3.46 -10.38 -18.13
C GLY A 542 2.30 -10.03 -19.05
N ILE A 543 2.34 -10.50 -20.31
CA ILE A 543 1.41 -10.10 -21.38
C ILE A 543 0.50 -11.27 -21.78
N SER A 544 -0.80 -11.01 -21.88
CA SER A 544 -1.85 -12.01 -22.09
C SER A 544 -2.89 -11.56 -23.13
N ALA A 545 -2.58 -11.76 -24.40
CA ALA A 545 -3.36 -11.42 -25.59
C ALA A 545 -3.60 -12.67 -26.51
N PRO A 546 -4.29 -13.72 -26.01
CA PRO A 546 -4.41 -15.01 -26.71
C PRO A 546 -5.15 -14.89 -28.04
N GLY A 547 -4.49 -15.30 -29.13
CA GLY A 547 -5.05 -15.28 -30.49
C GLY A 547 -5.20 -13.89 -31.12
N VAL A 548 -4.59 -12.84 -30.52
CA VAL A 548 -4.65 -11.45 -31.01
C VAL A 548 -3.39 -11.12 -31.81
N ARG A 549 -3.55 -10.80 -33.10
CA ARG A 549 -2.46 -10.31 -33.96
C ARG A 549 -2.22 -8.82 -33.72
N PHE A 550 -0.96 -8.41 -33.60
CA PHE A 550 -0.60 -7.00 -33.42
C PHE A 550 -0.26 -6.36 -34.76
N SER A 551 -0.89 -5.21 -35.05
CA SER A 551 -0.69 -4.43 -36.27
C SER A 551 0.42 -3.38 -36.11
N GLY A 552 0.89 -3.18 -34.87
CA GLY A 552 1.98 -2.30 -34.49
C GLY A 552 3.03 -3.01 -33.61
N PRO A 553 4.00 -2.25 -33.04
CA PRO A 553 5.08 -2.83 -32.24
C PRO A 553 4.57 -3.46 -30.93
N VAL A 554 5.33 -4.44 -30.42
CA VAL A 554 5.20 -4.96 -29.05
C VAL A 554 6.56 -4.85 -28.38
N ASN A 555 6.71 -3.87 -27.49
CA ASN A 555 7.96 -3.59 -26.78
C ASN A 555 7.73 -3.71 -25.27
N LEU A 556 8.63 -4.36 -24.53
CA LEU A 556 8.62 -4.41 -23.07
C LEU A 556 10.03 -4.40 -22.45
N HIS A 557 10.18 -4.00 -21.18
CA HIS A 557 11.46 -4.13 -20.48
C HIS A 557 11.75 -5.59 -20.11
N ASN A 558 11.00 -6.15 -19.15
CA ASN A 558 11.31 -7.43 -18.52
C ASN A 558 10.06 -8.14 -17.98
N ILE A 559 10.12 -9.47 -17.78
CA ILE A 559 9.10 -10.26 -17.07
C ILE A 559 9.81 -11.10 -16.01
N SER A 560 9.27 -11.18 -14.78
CA SER A 560 9.89 -11.85 -13.64
C SER A 560 8.85 -12.52 -12.73
N ALA A 561 8.61 -13.83 -12.91
CA ALA A 561 7.71 -14.59 -12.04
C ALA A 561 8.42 -15.00 -10.74
N ARG A 562 7.98 -14.44 -9.61
CA ARG A 562 8.48 -14.68 -8.26
C ARG A 562 7.59 -15.73 -7.56
N GLU A 563 8.11 -16.39 -6.51
CA GLU A 563 7.39 -17.35 -5.65
C GLU A 563 6.54 -18.42 -6.38
N GLN A 564 5.23 -18.20 -6.56
CA GLN A 564 4.25 -19.11 -7.18
C GLN A 564 3.71 -18.62 -8.53
N ALA A 565 4.15 -17.45 -9.01
CA ALA A 565 3.65 -16.86 -10.26
C ALA A 565 4.04 -17.67 -11.51
N VAL A 566 3.30 -17.42 -12.60
CA VAL A 566 3.51 -18.01 -13.92
C VAL A 566 3.86 -16.89 -14.92
N PRO A 567 5.06 -16.89 -15.54
CA PRO A 567 5.42 -15.85 -16.49
C PRO A 567 4.79 -16.12 -17.86
N VAL A 568 4.09 -15.14 -18.43
CA VAL A 568 3.38 -15.26 -19.72
C VAL A 568 3.78 -14.15 -20.70
N LEU A 569 4.06 -14.54 -21.93
CA LEU A 569 4.25 -13.67 -23.09
C LEU A 569 3.36 -14.20 -24.23
N VAL A 570 2.06 -14.23 -23.96
CA VAL A 570 1.05 -14.76 -24.85
C VAL A 570 0.57 -13.64 -25.78
N THR A 571 1.19 -13.53 -26.96
CA THR A 571 0.70 -12.72 -28.08
C THR A 571 0.35 -13.60 -29.26
N GLY A 572 -0.46 -13.11 -30.20
CA GLY A 572 -0.46 -13.65 -31.56
C GLY A 572 0.78 -13.20 -32.35
N PRO A 573 0.77 -13.39 -33.68
CA PRO A 573 1.79 -12.84 -34.58
C PRO A 573 1.79 -11.30 -34.55
N ILE A 574 2.92 -10.70 -34.92
CA ILE A 574 3.08 -9.26 -35.08
C ILE A 574 3.26 -8.99 -36.58
N ASP A 575 2.61 -7.97 -37.13
CA ASP A 575 2.75 -7.57 -38.52
C ASP A 575 4.11 -6.84 -38.72
N PRO A 576 4.87 -7.13 -39.80
CA PRO A 576 6.08 -6.37 -40.14
C PRO A 576 5.77 -4.90 -40.39
N ARG A 577 6.72 -4.01 -40.08
CA ARG A 577 6.53 -2.55 -40.17
C ARG A 577 7.67 -1.85 -40.87
N GLU A 578 7.37 -0.86 -41.69
CA GLU A 578 8.39 0.05 -42.24
C GLU A 578 8.80 1.11 -41.22
N VAL A 579 10.10 1.26 -40.99
CA VAL A 579 10.70 2.34 -40.20
C VAL A 579 11.87 2.90 -40.99
N GLU A 580 11.82 4.21 -41.31
CA GLU A 580 12.85 4.91 -42.09
C GLU A 580 13.23 4.24 -43.44
N GLY A 581 12.25 3.58 -44.07
CA GLY A 581 12.44 2.84 -45.33
C GLY A 581 13.14 1.47 -45.17
N ARG A 582 13.08 0.90 -43.96
CA ARG A 582 13.50 -0.47 -43.67
C ARG A 582 12.34 -1.27 -43.09
N THR A 583 12.10 -2.45 -43.64
CA THR A 583 11.21 -3.45 -43.03
C THR A 583 11.83 -3.97 -41.73
N ILE A 584 11.16 -3.73 -40.60
CA ILE A 584 11.42 -4.42 -39.34
C ILE A 584 10.45 -5.60 -39.24
N ASP A 585 11.00 -6.80 -39.11
CA ASP A 585 10.22 -8.03 -38.91
C ASP A 585 9.33 -7.95 -37.67
N GLY A 586 8.18 -8.61 -37.75
CA GLY A 586 7.19 -8.69 -36.67
C GLY A 586 7.70 -9.47 -35.46
N CYS A 587 8.41 -8.78 -34.56
CA CYS A 587 9.01 -9.33 -33.35
C CYS A 587 8.58 -8.59 -32.07
N VAL A 588 8.65 -9.29 -30.95
CA VAL A 588 8.64 -8.68 -29.62
C VAL A 588 10.03 -8.13 -29.33
N LEU A 589 10.13 -6.84 -28.99
CA LEU A 589 11.35 -6.20 -28.52
C LEU A 589 11.42 -6.26 -26.99
N VAL A 590 12.42 -6.96 -26.47
CA VAL A 590 12.87 -6.87 -25.07
C VAL A 590 13.89 -5.74 -25.01
N ALA A 591 13.54 -4.64 -24.35
CA ALA A 591 14.30 -3.39 -24.33
C ALA A 591 15.13 -3.28 -23.05
N GLY A 592 16.40 -3.68 -23.11
CA GLY A 592 17.34 -3.61 -21.98
C GLY A 592 17.18 -4.68 -20.89
N GLY A 593 16.09 -5.45 -20.86
CA GLY A 593 15.89 -6.58 -19.94
C GLY A 593 16.44 -7.91 -20.47
N ASP A 594 16.60 -8.90 -19.58
CA ASP A 594 17.18 -10.21 -19.89
C ASP A 594 16.21 -11.40 -19.76
N MET A 595 14.98 -11.16 -19.31
CA MET A 595 13.93 -12.16 -19.04
C MET A 595 14.30 -13.23 -17.99
N ALA A 596 15.30 -12.99 -17.13
CA ALA A 596 15.73 -13.96 -16.13
C ALA A 596 14.62 -14.29 -15.11
N GLN A 597 14.24 -15.57 -15.00
CA GLN A 597 13.19 -16.01 -14.07
C GLN A 597 13.75 -16.48 -12.72
N PRO A 598 13.38 -15.84 -11.59
CA PRO A 598 13.67 -16.36 -10.25
C PRO A 598 13.08 -17.78 -10.07
N GLY A 599 13.95 -18.74 -9.77
CA GLY A 599 13.55 -20.16 -9.70
C GLY A 599 13.45 -20.90 -11.03
N GLY A 600 13.88 -20.29 -12.15
CA GLY A 600 14.09 -21.00 -13.43
C GLY A 600 12.82 -21.50 -14.14
N ARG A 601 11.68 -20.85 -13.91
CA ARG A 601 10.44 -21.13 -14.67
C ARG A 601 10.64 -20.80 -16.16
N ALA A 602 9.94 -21.52 -17.03
CA ALA A 602 9.83 -21.18 -18.43
C ALA A 602 8.65 -20.21 -18.66
N ILE A 603 8.83 -19.25 -19.57
CA ILE A 603 7.81 -18.27 -19.96
C ILE A 603 6.88 -18.92 -20.98
N GLU A 604 5.57 -18.95 -20.72
CA GLU A 604 4.60 -19.46 -21.70
C GLU A 604 4.34 -18.44 -22.81
N VAL A 605 4.58 -18.85 -24.06
CA VAL A 605 4.46 -18.00 -25.24
C VAL A 605 3.29 -18.39 -26.14
N GLY A 606 2.62 -17.36 -26.67
CA GLY A 606 1.59 -17.49 -27.70
C GLY A 606 2.19 -17.77 -29.08
N ASP A 607 1.54 -17.37 -30.16
CA ASP A 607 1.96 -17.58 -31.56
C ASP A 607 3.07 -16.62 -32.04
N VAL A 608 3.81 -16.00 -31.12
CA VAL A 608 4.96 -15.12 -31.41
C VAL A 608 6.02 -15.83 -32.27
N ALA A 609 6.46 -15.18 -33.35
CA ALA A 609 7.42 -15.74 -34.31
C ALA A 609 8.88 -15.37 -34.01
N ALA A 610 9.10 -14.26 -33.32
CA ALA A 610 10.43 -13.73 -32.97
C ALA A 610 10.38 -12.91 -31.67
N ILE A 611 11.35 -13.14 -30.79
CA ILE A 611 11.67 -12.34 -29.61
C ILE A 611 13.11 -11.87 -29.77
N TYR A 612 13.32 -10.56 -29.73
CA TYR A 612 14.61 -9.92 -29.96
C TYR A 612 15.02 -9.10 -28.74
N PHE A 613 16.27 -9.23 -28.33
CA PHE A 613 16.83 -8.53 -27.17
C PHE A 613 17.67 -7.35 -27.67
N GLY A 614 17.20 -6.14 -27.38
CA GLY A 614 17.77 -4.88 -27.87
C GLY A 614 18.07 -3.91 -26.73
N GLY A 615 18.68 -2.78 -27.08
CA GLY A 615 18.82 -1.67 -26.13
C GLY A 615 17.48 -1.03 -25.81
N GLY A 616 17.36 -0.51 -24.60
CA GLY A 616 16.27 0.35 -24.13
C GLY A 616 16.81 1.63 -23.51
N GLU A 617 15.96 2.33 -22.80
CA GLU A 617 16.28 3.53 -22.02
C GLU A 617 15.28 3.61 -20.87
N ASP A 618 15.66 4.18 -19.72
CA ASP A 618 14.68 4.51 -18.67
C ASP A 618 13.94 5.82 -18.99
N SER A 619 12.89 6.14 -18.22
CA SER A 619 12.13 7.38 -18.40
C SER A 619 12.92 8.66 -18.04
N HIS A 620 14.10 8.54 -17.43
CA HIS A 620 14.99 9.65 -17.07
C HIS A 620 16.07 9.96 -18.11
N GLY A 621 16.30 9.07 -19.06
CA GLY A 621 17.30 9.22 -20.13
C GLY A 621 18.51 8.27 -20.02
N THR A 622 18.51 7.31 -19.10
CA THR A 622 19.63 6.39 -18.88
C THR A 622 19.59 5.24 -19.90
N PRO A 623 20.63 5.04 -20.73
CA PRO A 623 20.65 3.93 -21.70
C PRO A 623 20.71 2.56 -21.02
N LEU A 624 19.78 1.67 -21.39
CA LEU A 624 19.73 0.29 -20.92
C LEU A 624 20.35 -0.61 -22.02
N PRO A 625 21.57 -1.14 -21.84
CA PRO A 625 22.26 -1.89 -22.89
C PRO A 625 21.56 -3.21 -23.19
N ALA A 626 21.66 -3.66 -24.46
CA ALA A 626 21.07 -4.93 -24.90
C ALA A 626 21.65 -6.11 -24.12
N GLN A 627 20.77 -6.95 -23.57
CA GLN A 627 21.15 -8.13 -22.80
C GLN A 627 21.10 -9.41 -23.64
N GLN A 628 21.64 -10.50 -23.09
CA GLN A 628 21.42 -11.84 -23.62
C GLN A 628 20.20 -12.47 -22.94
N ASN A 629 19.43 -13.26 -23.68
CA ASN A 629 18.31 -14.02 -23.13
C ASN A 629 18.76 -14.95 -21.98
N ARG A 630 18.11 -14.84 -20.82
CA ARG A 630 18.28 -15.74 -19.67
C ARG A 630 17.00 -16.52 -19.30
N ALA A 631 15.95 -16.44 -20.13
CA ALA A 631 14.76 -17.27 -20.03
C ALA A 631 14.85 -18.57 -20.83
N SER A 632 13.99 -19.52 -20.49
CA SER A 632 13.46 -20.51 -21.43
C SER A 632 12.02 -20.14 -21.80
N PHE A 633 11.63 -20.41 -23.04
CA PHE A 633 10.28 -20.13 -23.55
C PHE A 633 9.59 -21.44 -23.93
N ILE A 634 8.34 -21.64 -23.47
CA ILE A 634 7.55 -22.83 -23.79
C ILE A 634 6.27 -22.49 -24.55
N ARG A 635 5.93 -23.32 -25.53
CA ARG A 635 4.62 -23.30 -26.22
C ARG A 635 4.01 -24.69 -26.09
N GLN A 636 2.80 -24.80 -25.52
CA GLN A 636 2.11 -26.09 -25.33
C GLN A 636 3.00 -27.14 -24.62
N ARG A 637 3.80 -26.71 -23.63
CA ARG A 637 4.80 -27.50 -22.87
C ARG A 637 6.02 -28.00 -23.66
N GLN A 638 6.21 -27.57 -24.92
CA GLN A 638 7.45 -27.80 -25.67
C GLN A 638 8.38 -26.58 -25.52
N ASP A 639 9.67 -26.81 -25.30
CA ASP A 639 10.68 -25.74 -25.35
C ASP A 639 10.79 -25.22 -26.79
N VAL A 640 10.60 -23.92 -26.96
CA VAL A 640 10.70 -23.20 -28.23
C VAL A 640 11.75 -22.09 -28.17
N THR A 641 12.59 -22.03 -27.14
CA THR A 641 13.58 -20.97 -26.89
C THR A 641 14.42 -20.66 -28.12
N ALA A 642 15.08 -21.67 -28.69
CA ALA A 642 15.91 -21.51 -29.90
C ALA A 642 15.08 -21.23 -31.18
N ALA A 643 13.77 -21.51 -31.17
CA ALA A 643 12.89 -21.23 -32.30
C ALA A 643 12.32 -19.80 -32.26
N VAL A 644 12.10 -19.20 -31.08
CA VAL A 644 11.56 -17.84 -30.94
C VAL A 644 12.62 -16.77 -30.72
N VAL A 645 13.71 -17.05 -29.99
CA VAL A 645 14.76 -16.04 -29.74
C VAL A 645 15.54 -15.75 -31.02
N ARG A 646 15.85 -14.47 -31.26
CA ARG A 646 16.74 -14.00 -32.32
C ARG A 646 17.95 -13.31 -31.71
N THR A 647 19.15 -13.67 -32.16
CA THR A 647 20.33 -12.84 -32.00
C THR A 647 20.28 -11.66 -32.97
N GLN A 648 21.14 -10.67 -32.73
CA GLN A 648 21.51 -9.68 -33.75
C GLN A 648 22.22 -10.33 -34.95
#